data_AF-A0A7J6L1B9-F1
#
_entry.id   AF-A0A7J6L1B9-F1
#
_cell.length_a   1.000
_cell.length_b   1.000
_cell.length_c   1.000
_cell.angle_alpha   90.00
_cell.angle_beta   90.00
_cell.angle_gamma   90.00
#
_symmetry.space_group_name_H-M   'P 1'
#
loop_
_entity.id
_entity.type
_entity.pdbx_description
1 polymer ?
#
loop_
_entity_poly.entity_id
_entity_poly.type
_entity_poly.pdbx_seq_one_letter_code
_entity_poly.pdbx_strand_id
1 'polypeptide(L)'
;MVRQALQQSFDEAGGGSSLEEASNVLDDSSATPTSSRYLSTADIAVMGLYFECQGNGTATCAIHALNNLAQRKAVSLTHLQAAESRVALLQRGGSFLAPSGVSMMPSSASGKSGESARTGWFDIEALKLASEKHAAHVIIETEPIPEFSRSAGQKFVTAANEDHNGNGSWFRGFLVYECIPGRAMHYWSLLRLPAGAGWVKMDSLHRDEDESPGHRCKIIATDEELAGLYDENKDYFKSWLMRWYPVVDEDRAQESLKGLLHDADVSSEDAPKVSTLNGVLRDNHWIPSAAAHSLLVDSVTQVAHMAQALCLVVSSSVAVKILRATEWDWDRAVHDLNDVLAERRPDGALSSSETRRLAQSCLATSKWDVHTASMVMHIVNSYGTKDTCAGNDLQLIAGCVKACEKDLEKSQLAYRLLRVCCNLREKCADPPSEATSVLSTVDWDVDRACVVIQVHENLNDEPPYAVCAEASKREDFGPTPATELLKEFRRRVQTVASQTATEALKQAKGGFMDQLLGGGPPGEVRDLTDDECAAIADWALRQGQWQPHDCFQLAERMANRFVRVRCELSDVMTPDADVVITSLDLHDMDVAAACADLRKQRQRLNEAPFRSSSFTSQQQQQQQQRSSSSSLAASGAGPKPGASQAESQAGDFNSDCSLM
;
A
#
# COMPACT_ATOMS: atom_id res chain seq x y z
N MET A 1 41.75 -12.35 -13.26
CA MET A 1 40.45 -12.75 -12.70
C MET A 1 39.92 -11.78 -11.63
N VAL A 2 40.69 -11.43 -10.59
CA VAL A 2 40.25 -10.49 -9.52
C VAL A 2 39.82 -9.11 -10.06
N ARG A 3 40.55 -8.54 -11.04
CA ARG A 3 40.18 -7.25 -11.68
C ARG A 3 38.84 -7.29 -12.44
N GLN A 4 38.54 -8.39 -13.14
CA GLN A 4 37.25 -8.56 -13.83
C GLN A 4 36.10 -8.80 -12.83
N ALA A 5 36.35 -9.54 -11.74
CA ALA A 5 35.36 -9.75 -10.68
C ALA A 5 35.08 -8.48 -9.85
N LEU A 6 36.09 -7.66 -9.59
CA LEU A 6 35.95 -6.33 -8.98
C LEU A 6 35.17 -5.38 -9.90
N GLN A 7 35.55 -5.32 -11.18
CA GLN A 7 34.89 -4.46 -12.17
C GLN A 7 33.40 -4.84 -12.35
N GLN A 8 33.06 -6.12 -12.45
CA GLN A 8 31.66 -6.59 -12.53
C GLN A 8 30.88 -6.39 -11.21
N SER A 9 31.53 -6.55 -10.06
CA SER A 9 30.91 -6.32 -8.74
C SER A 9 30.56 -4.84 -8.49
N PHE A 10 31.26 -3.89 -9.12
CA PHE A 10 31.08 -2.45 -8.91
C PHE A 10 30.36 -1.74 -10.06
N ASP A 11 30.43 -2.24 -11.30
CA ASP A 11 29.82 -1.60 -12.49
C ASP A 11 28.31 -1.87 -12.66
N GLU A 12 27.74 -2.86 -11.96
CA GLU A 12 26.28 -3.09 -11.98
C GLU A 12 25.46 -1.99 -11.27
N ALA A 13 26.11 -0.95 -10.71
CA ALA A 13 25.49 0.17 -10.02
C ALA A 13 25.22 1.43 -10.89
N GLY A 14 25.38 1.40 -12.21
CA GLY A 14 24.95 2.52 -13.05
C GLY A 14 25.56 2.56 -14.45
N GLY A 15 24.72 2.72 -15.48
CA GLY A 15 25.13 2.68 -16.87
C GLY A 15 26.04 3.83 -17.33
N GLY A 16 27.02 3.47 -18.14
CA GLY A 16 27.61 4.28 -19.22
C GLY A 16 28.83 5.14 -18.88
N SER A 17 30.02 4.67 -19.28
CA SER A 17 30.82 5.30 -20.34
C SER A 17 32.23 4.70 -20.42
N SER A 18 32.68 4.53 -21.65
CA SER A 18 33.96 3.99 -22.14
C SER A 18 35.21 4.56 -21.46
N LEU A 19 36.13 3.65 -21.11
CA LEU A 19 37.57 3.90 -21.00
C LEU A 19 38.33 2.61 -21.37
N GLU A 20 38.26 2.25 -22.65
CA GLU A 20 39.24 1.34 -23.27
C GLU A 20 40.54 2.12 -23.49
N GLU A 21 41.44 2.12 -22.52
CA GLU A 21 42.88 2.38 -22.75
C GLU A 21 43.69 2.04 -21.49
N ALA A 22 43.82 0.75 -21.18
CA ALA A 22 44.84 0.25 -20.24
C ALA A 22 45.07 -1.28 -20.36
N SER A 23 45.05 -1.84 -21.58
CA SER A 23 45.13 -3.30 -21.80
C SER A 23 46.54 -3.85 -22.08
N ASN A 24 47.62 -3.06 -21.94
CA ASN A 24 48.97 -3.52 -22.31
C ASN A 24 50.02 -3.30 -21.22
N VAL A 25 49.73 -3.68 -19.97
CA VAL A 25 50.76 -4.07 -18.98
C VAL A 25 50.10 -5.01 -17.97
N LEU A 26 50.80 -6.10 -17.62
CA LEU A 26 50.54 -7.06 -16.51
C LEU A 26 49.92 -8.41 -16.91
N ASP A 27 50.77 -9.29 -17.42
CA ASP A 27 50.48 -10.72 -17.62
C ASP A 27 51.14 -11.62 -16.54
N ASP A 28 51.44 -11.09 -15.34
CA ASP A 28 52.28 -11.83 -14.37
C ASP A 28 51.94 -11.71 -12.87
N SER A 29 50.68 -11.42 -12.50
CA SER A 29 50.26 -11.62 -11.09
C SER A 29 48.80 -12.05 -10.94
N SER A 30 48.58 -13.35 -11.04
CA SER A 30 47.28 -14.01 -10.84
C SER A 30 47.08 -14.55 -9.42
N ALA A 31 47.99 -14.29 -8.48
CA ALA A 31 47.89 -14.76 -7.10
C ALA A 31 47.17 -13.74 -6.21
N THR A 32 46.17 -14.21 -5.47
CA THR A 32 45.64 -13.52 -4.29
C THR A 32 46.80 -13.23 -3.32
N PRO A 33 46.89 -12.02 -2.73
CA PRO A 33 47.98 -11.69 -1.81
C PRO A 33 47.94 -12.62 -0.59
N THR A 34 49.01 -13.40 -0.38
CA THR A 34 49.13 -14.41 0.68
C THR A 34 49.66 -13.86 2.01
N SER A 35 49.93 -12.55 2.10
CA SER A 35 50.43 -11.90 3.31
C SER A 35 50.09 -10.42 3.33
N SER A 36 49.90 -9.85 4.52
CA SER A 36 49.76 -8.40 4.68
C SER A 36 50.91 -7.64 4.01
N ARG A 37 50.59 -6.59 3.22
CA ARG A 37 51.58 -5.70 2.62
C ARG A 37 51.09 -4.26 2.59
N TYR A 38 52.02 -3.33 2.64
CA TYR A 38 51.73 -1.90 2.52
C TYR A 38 51.38 -1.53 1.08
N LEU A 39 50.52 -0.54 0.94
CA LEU A 39 50.04 -0.08 -0.36
C LEU A 39 50.39 1.38 -0.58
N SER A 40 50.99 1.66 -1.73
CA SER A 40 51.03 3.01 -2.30
C SER A 40 49.68 3.35 -2.96
N THR A 41 49.45 4.63 -3.24
CA THR A 41 48.29 5.07 -4.03
C THR A 41 48.26 4.38 -5.40
N ALA A 42 49.43 4.15 -5.99
CA ALA A 42 49.56 3.42 -7.26
C ALA A 42 49.14 1.96 -7.12
N ASP A 43 49.52 1.27 -6.03
CA ASP A 43 49.06 -0.10 -5.78
C ASP A 43 47.53 -0.18 -5.67
N ILE A 44 46.90 0.75 -4.95
CA ILE A 44 45.44 0.80 -4.77
C ILE A 44 44.74 1.01 -6.12
N ALA A 45 45.27 1.92 -6.95
CA ALA A 45 44.75 2.15 -8.30
C ALA A 45 44.92 0.92 -9.22
N VAL A 46 46.05 0.19 -9.13
CA VAL A 46 46.27 -1.06 -9.88
C VAL A 46 45.27 -2.16 -9.46
N MET A 47 44.87 -2.18 -8.19
CA MET A 47 43.80 -3.05 -7.70
C MET A 47 42.40 -2.66 -8.23
N GLY A 48 42.27 -1.51 -8.90
CA GLY A 48 41.00 -1.00 -9.39
C GLY A 48 40.12 -0.40 -8.29
N LEU A 49 40.70 -0.03 -7.16
CA LEU A 49 39.97 0.53 -6.03
C LEU A 49 40.00 2.06 -6.06
N TYR A 50 38.88 2.67 -5.71
CA TYR A 50 38.79 4.11 -5.51
C TYR A 50 39.40 4.48 -4.16
N PHE A 51 40.22 5.53 -4.16
CA PHE A 51 40.84 6.07 -2.95
C PHE A 51 40.97 7.59 -3.02
N GLU A 52 40.49 8.26 -1.97
CA GLU A 52 40.56 9.71 -1.80
C GLU A 52 41.43 10.05 -0.59
N CYS A 53 42.55 10.75 -0.86
CA CYS A 53 43.39 11.34 0.17
C CYS A 53 42.76 12.66 0.66
N GLN A 54 42.80 12.88 1.97
CA GLN A 54 42.40 14.18 2.53
C GLN A 54 43.50 15.21 2.34
N GLY A 55 43.14 16.49 2.21
CA GLY A 55 44.11 17.58 2.13
C GLY A 55 44.93 17.72 3.42
N ASN A 56 46.16 18.23 3.31
CA ASN A 56 46.97 18.51 4.50
C ASN A 56 46.27 19.55 5.39
N GLY A 57 46.10 19.21 6.67
CA GLY A 57 45.43 20.09 7.64
C GLY A 57 43.92 20.25 7.45
N THR A 58 43.28 19.49 6.55
CA THR A 58 41.83 19.49 6.42
C THR A 58 41.20 18.54 7.41
N ALA A 59 40.10 18.96 8.03
CA ALA A 59 39.26 18.09 8.83
C ALA A 59 38.15 17.54 7.91
N THR A 60 38.49 16.57 7.07
CA THR A 60 37.55 15.95 6.11
C THR A 60 37.59 14.44 6.14
N CYS A 61 38.20 13.86 7.18
CA CYS A 61 38.45 12.42 7.33
C CYS A 61 37.18 11.57 7.16
N ALA A 62 36.06 12.00 7.75
CA ALA A 62 34.76 11.33 7.62
C ALA A 62 34.27 11.24 6.16
N ILE A 63 34.43 12.31 5.37
CA ILE A 63 34.00 12.34 3.96
C ILE A 63 34.78 11.29 3.17
N HIS A 64 36.10 11.32 3.32
CA HIS A 64 36.99 10.44 2.58
C HIS A 64 36.84 8.98 3.01
N ALA A 65 36.69 8.70 4.31
CA ALA A 65 36.43 7.34 4.78
C ALA A 65 35.12 6.77 4.22
N LEU A 66 34.05 7.57 4.14
CA LEU A 66 32.79 7.14 3.53
C LEU A 66 32.91 6.93 2.02
N ASN A 67 33.59 7.84 1.30
CA ASN A 67 33.81 7.70 -0.14
C ASN A 67 34.69 6.49 -0.48
N ASN A 68 35.70 6.23 0.34
CA ASN A 68 36.56 5.05 0.24
C ASN A 68 35.74 3.78 0.49
N LEU A 69 34.88 3.71 1.52
CA LEU A 69 33.98 2.55 1.68
C LEU A 69 33.00 2.40 0.52
N ALA A 70 32.51 3.52 -0.02
CA ALA A 70 31.60 3.52 -1.15
C ALA A 70 32.25 3.24 -2.49
N GLN A 71 33.59 3.21 -2.53
CA GLN A 71 34.38 3.07 -3.74
C GLN A 71 34.01 4.08 -4.85
N ARG A 72 33.51 5.25 -4.44
CA ARG A 72 33.14 6.38 -5.31
C ARG A 72 32.98 7.65 -4.49
N LYS A 73 32.99 8.80 -5.17
CA LYS A 73 32.70 10.10 -4.53
C LYS A 73 31.19 10.29 -4.29
N ALA A 74 30.66 9.65 -3.25
CA ALA A 74 29.22 9.66 -2.90
C ALA A 74 28.84 10.81 -1.96
N VAL A 75 29.70 11.10 -0.97
CA VAL A 75 29.46 12.07 0.09
C VAL A 75 30.35 13.29 -0.12
N SER A 76 29.80 14.47 0.15
CA SER A 76 30.48 15.75 0.06
C SER A 76 30.31 16.54 1.35
N LEU A 77 31.08 17.63 1.50
CA LEU A 77 30.99 18.50 2.67
C LEU A 77 29.58 19.09 2.86
N THR A 78 28.92 19.48 1.77
CA THR A 78 27.57 20.05 1.82
C THR A 78 26.54 19.01 2.27
N HIS A 79 26.71 17.73 1.89
CA HIS A 79 25.86 16.64 2.35
C HIS A 79 25.95 16.46 3.88
N LEU A 80 27.16 16.45 4.44
CA LEU A 80 27.34 16.29 5.88
C LEU A 80 26.86 17.52 6.68
N GLN A 81 27.10 18.74 6.19
CA GLN A 81 26.58 19.95 6.84
C GLN A 81 25.04 19.99 6.86
N ALA A 82 24.41 19.52 5.79
CA ALA A 82 22.95 19.37 5.73
C ALA A 82 22.46 18.28 6.70
N ALA A 83 23.17 17.17 6.79
CA ALA A 83 22.86 16.08 7.72
C ALA A 83 22.97 16.53 9.18
N GLU A 84 24.05 17.20 9.57
CA GLU A 84 24.22 17.78 10.92
C GLU A 84 23.10 18.75 11.27
N SER A 85 22.75 19.64 10.34
CA SER A 85 21.67 20.61 10.55
C SER A 85 20.33 19.92 10.82
N ARG A 86 20.07 18.80 10.11
CA ARG A 86 18.86 17.99 10.31
C ARG A 86 18.88 17.23 11.63
N VAL A 87 20.01 16.62 12.00
CA VAL A 87 20.17 15.93 13.29
C VAL A 87 19.97 16.91 14.45
N ALA A 88 20.57 18.11 14.37
CA ALA A 88 20.41 19.15 15.38
C ALA A 88 18.95 19.62 15.53
N LEU A 89 18.19 19.66 14.42
CA LEU A 89 16.77 20.00 14.45
C LEU A 89 15.93 18.91 15.12
N LEU A 90 16.21 17.63 14.83
CA LEU A 90 15.53 16.49 15.44
C LEU A 90 15.82 16.39 16.95
N GLN A 91 17.07 16.62 17.37
CA GLN A 91 17.45 16.63 18.78
C GLN A 91 16.85 17.82 19.56
N ARG A 92 16.62 18.97 18.90
CA ARG A 92 15.93 20.11 19.54
C ARG A 92 14.41 19.93 19.63
N GLY A 93 13.81 19.10 18.78
CA GLY A 93 12.38 18.78 18.78
C GLY A 93 11.97 17.68 19.77
N GLY A 94 12.94 16.94 20.35
CA GLY A 94 12.70 15.87 21.32
C GLY A 94 13.62 16.00 22.54
N SER A 95 13.13 16.63 23.61
CA SER A 95 13.87 16.82 24.86
C SER A 95 13.87 15.57 25.73
N PHE A 96 15.05 15.10 26.17
CA PHE A 96 15.16 14.45 27.48
C PHE A 96 16.54 14.57 28.18
N LEU A 97 17.66 14.84 27.49
CA LEU A 97 18.96 15.08 28.16
C LEU A 97 19.83 16.09 27.40
N ALA A 98 19.48 17.38 27.45
CA ALA A 98 20.49 18.42 27.31
C ALA A 98 21.16 18.58 28.68
N PRO A 99 22.47 18.35 28.84
CA PRO A 99 23.17 18.70 30.06
C PRO A 99 23.02 20.20 30.27
N SER A 100 22.19 20.57 31.24
CA SER A 100 22.18 21.89 31.81
C SER A 100 23.54 22.09 32.49
N GLY A 101 24.43 22.88 31.87
CA GLY A 101 25.62 23.39 32.53
C GLY A 101 26.96 23.04 31.89
N VAL A 102 27.21 23.44 30.64
CA VAL A 102 28.47 24.12 30.33
C VAL A 102 28.14 25.41 29.59
N SER A 103 28.34 26.50 30.32
CA SER A 103 28.14 27.87 29.87
C SER A 103 28.97 28.17 28.61
N MET A 104 28.30 28.25 27.45
CA MET A 104 28.74 29.13 26.38
C MET A 104 27.90 30.40 26.44
N MET A 105 28.37 31.37 27.21
CA MET A 105 27.88 32.74 27.18
C MET A 105 27.93 33.29 25.74
N PRO A 106 26.91 34.05 25.30
CA PRO A 106 26.97 34.83 24.08
C PRO A 106 27.72 36.12 24.36
N SER A 107 29.01 36.18 24.03
CA SER A 107 29.73 37.45 24.00
C SER A 107 29.28 38.26 22.78
N SER A 108 28.30 39.13 23.02
CA SER A 108 28.18 40.50 22.50
C SER A 108 28.74 40.81 21.11
N ALA A 109 27.80 41.18 20.23
CA ALA A 109 27.96 42.05 19.07
C ALA A 109 29.20 42.96 19.10
N SER A 110 30.18 42.64 18.24
CA SER A 110 31.19 43.58 17.74
C SER A 110 32.01 42.92 16.62
N GLY A 111 31.74 43.32 15.36
CA GLY A 111 32.79 43.56 14.37
C GLY A 111 33.55 42.37 13.73
N LYS A 112 33.12 42.05 12.50
CA LYS A 112 33.92 41.65 11.32
C LYS A 112 34.58 40.25 11.28
N SER A 113 34.24 39.56 10.19
CA SER A 113 34.94 38.47 9.50
C SER A 113 35.31 37.23 10.30
N GLY A 114 34.51 36.18 10.11
CA GLY A 114 34.84 34.84 10.55
C GLY A 114 33.65 33.89 10.44
N GLU A 115 33.08 33.72 9.25
CA GLU A 115 32.38 32.47 8.90
C GLU A 115 33.41 31.34 8.90
N SER A 116 33.90 30.95 10.08
CA SER A 116 34.52 29.64 10.24
C SER A 116 33.34 28.68 10.39
N ALA A 117 32.79 28.25 9.25
CA ALA A 117 32.04 27.02 9.19
C ALA A 117 32.85 25.98 9.96
N ARG A 118 32.27 25.35 10.99
CA ARG A 118 32.89 24.24 11.71
C ARG A 118 33.11 23.12 10.69
N THR A 119 34.24 23.12 10.02
CA THR A 119 34.59 22.10 9.05
C THR A 119 35.27 20.98 9.82
N GLY A 120 34.60 19.84 9.92
CA GLY A 120 35.31 18.57 9.97
C GLY A 120 35.21 17.66 11.18
N TRP A 121 34.40 18.00 12.17
CA TRP A 121 34.12 17.13 13.31
C TRP A 121 32.66 16.72 13.22
N PHE A 122 32.40 15.70 12.42
CA PHE A 122 31.04 15.24 12.15
C PHE A 122 30.64 14.14 13.13
N ASP A 123 29.47 14.32 13.75
CA ASP A 123 28.85 13.32 14.61
C ASP A 123 28.48 12.06 13.80
N ILE A 124 28.56 10.89 14.43
CA ILE A 124 28.22 9.61 13.80
C ILE A 124 26.79 9.59 13.28
N GLU A 125 25.86 10.29 13.93
CA GLU A 125 24.47 10.44 13.47
C GLU A 125 24.37 11.21 12.14
N ALA A 126 25.22 12.22 11.94
CA ALA A 126 25.29 12.94 10.67
C ALA A 126 25.91 12.07 9.57
N LEU A 127 26.90 11.23 9.92
CA LEU A 127 27.49 10.27 9.00
C LEU A 127 26.48 9.20 8.59
N LYS A 128 25.72 8.61 9.53
CA LYS A 128 24.65 7.64 9.27
C LYS A 128 23.66 8.21 8.25
N LEU A 129 23.13 9.41 8.52
CA LEU A 129 22.15 10.06 7.67
C LEU A 129 22.70 10.40 6.27
N ALA A 130 23.94 10.91 6.17
CA ALA A 130 24.54 11.23 4.89
C ALA A 130 24.88 9.97 4.08
N SER A 131 25.36 8.93 4.74
CA SER A 131 25.68 7.63 4.16
C SER A 131 24.43 6.95 3.59
N GLU A 132 23.34 6.90 4.36
CA GLU A 132 22.07 6.31 3.93
C GLU A 132 21.51 7.06 2.71
N LYS A 133 21.47 8.40 2.78
CA LYS A 133 20.85 9.23 1.74
C LYS A 133 21.66 9.32 0.44
N HIS A 134 22.99 9.34 0.52
CA HIS A 134 23.85 9.67 -0.62
C HIS A 134 24.74 8.51 -1.08
N ALA A 135 25.05 7.56 -0.20
CA ALA A 135 25.86 6.39 -0.54
C ALA A 135 25.03 5.11 -0.64
N ALA A 136 23.76 5.10 -0.22
CA ALA A 136 22.93 3.89 -0.06
C ALA A 136 23.55 2.87 0.91
N HIS A 137 24.28 3.36 1.91
CA HIS A 137 24.91 2.52 2.93
C HIS A 137 24.39 2.84 4.33
N VAL A 138 24.15 1.79 5.09
CA VAL A 138 23.74 1.87 6.49
C VAL A 138 24.94 1.64 7.39
N ILE A 139 25.21 2.60 8.27
CA ILE A 139 26.27 2.49 9.29
C ILE A 139 25.62 1.96 10.58
N ILE A 140 26.04 0.77 10.99
CA ILE A 140 25.50 0.09 12.17
C ILE A 140 26.30 0.49 13.40
N GLU A 141 25.62 0.98 14.42
CA GLU A 141 26.25 1.21 15.72
C GLU A 141 26.30 -0.09 16.51
N THR A 142 27.50 -0.40 17.01
CA THR A 142 27.75 -1.60 17.80
C THR A 142 28.55 -1.23 19.03
N GLU A 143 28.32 -1.96 20.12
CA GLU A 143 29.08 -1.77 21.35
C GLU A 143 30.56 -2.18 21.14
N PRO A 144 31.53 -1.35 21.56
CA PRO A 144 32.94 -1.71 21.45
C PRO A 144 33.30 -2.82 22.45
N ILE A 145 33.43 -4.05 21.95
CA ILE A 145 33.84 -5.21 22.74
C ILE A 145 35.34 -5.45 22.52
N PRO A 146 36.19 -5.54 23.56
CA PRO A 146 37.65 -5.59 23.39
C PRO A 146 38.20 -6.80 22.63
N GLU A 147 37.47 -7.91 22.64
CA GLU A 147 37.87 -9.15 21.96
C GLU A 147 37.09 -9.29 20.64
N PHE A 148 37.80 -9.41 19.50
CA PHE A 148 37.15 -9.51 18.19
C PHE A 148 36.18 -10.70 18.12
N SER A 149 36.59 -11.85 18.68
CA SER A 149 35.80 -13.10 18.76
C SER A 149 34.48 -13.02 19.53
N ARG A 150 34.20 -11.89 20.18
CA ARG A 150 32.94 -11.62 20.88
C ARG A 150 32.26 -10.35 20.37
N SER A 151 32.93 -9.61 19.50
CA SER A 151 32.45 -8.37 18.93
C SER A 151 31.30 -8.61 17.96
N ALA A 152 30.46 -7.60 17.77
CA ALA A 152 29.49 -7.61 16.69
C ALA A 152 30.18 -7.70 15.32
N GLY A 153 31.38 -7.12 15.17
CA GLY A 153 32.14 -7.13 13.93
C GLY A 153 32.44 -8.53 13.39
N GLN A 154 32.78 -9.48 14.27
CA GLN A 154 32.98 -10.87 13.86
C GLN A 154 31.70 -11.47 13.26
N LYS A 155 30.51 -11.19 13.83
CA LYS A 155 29.25 -11.71 13.30
C LYS A 155 29.00 -11.27 11.86
N PHE A 156 29.31 -10.01 11.53
CA PHE A 156 29.21 -9.50 10.16
C PHE A 156 30.20 -10.20 9.21
N VAL A 157 31.44 -10.38 9.65
CA VAL A 157 32.47 -11.09 8.85
C VAL A 157 32.05 -12.52 8.58
N THR A 158 31.66 -13.27 9.60
CA THR A 158 31.20 -14.65 9.48
C THR A 158 29.98 -14.74 8.56
N ALA A 159 28.94 -13.93 8.79
CA ALA A 159 27.74 -13.95 7.97
C ALA A 159 28.01 -13.57 6.50
N ALA A 160 28.92 -12.63 6.23
CA ALA A 160 29.28 -12.26 4.87
C ALA A 160 30.08 -13.36 4.16
N ASN A 161 30.86 -14.15 4.90
CA ASN A 161 31.62 -15.27 4.32
C ASN A 161 30.75 -16.51 4.08
N GLU A 162 29.68 -16.68 4.87
CA GLU A 162 28.69 -17.76 4.72
C GLU A 162 27.63 -17.45 3.65
N ASP A 163 27.58 -16.22 3.12
CA ASP A 163 26.64 -15.83 2.07
C ASP A 163 27.05 -16.41 0.70
N HIS A 164 26.57 -17.63 0.44
CA HIS A 164 26.82 -18.38 -0.79
C HIS A 164 26.20 -17.75 -2.05
N ASN A 165 25.17 -16.90 -1.91
CA ASN A 165 24.42 -16.35 -3.03
C ASN A 165 24.87 -14.93 -3.41
N GLY A 166 25.33 -14.15 -2.43
CA GLY A 166 25.71 -12.74 -2.60
C GLY A 166 27.20 -12.44 -2.52
N ASN A 167 28.08 -13.44 -2.36
CA ASN A 167 29.52 -13.29 -2.09
C ASN A 167 29.84 -12.40 -0.86
N GLY A 168 28.85 -12.18 0.01
CA GLY A 168 28.92 -11.22 1.12
C GLY A 168 29.04 -9.76 0.70
N SER A 169 28.64 -9.42 -0.53
CA SER A 169 28.77 -8.06 -1.10
C SER A 169 27.93 -7.00 -0.39
N TRP A 170 26.89 -7.43 0.34
CA TRP A 170 26.09 -6.58 1.21
C TRP A 170 26.93 -5.98 2.35
N PHE A 171 27.98 -6.66 2.81
CA PHE A 171 28.85 -6.14 3.85
C PHE A 171 30.08 -5.45 3.24
N ARG A 172 30.10 -4.12 3.27
CA ARG A 172 31.18 -3.29 2.67
C ARG A 172 32.44 -3.28 3.53
N GLY A 173 32.29 -3.39 4.84
CA GLY A 173 33.39 -3.44 5.80
C GLY A 173 33.16 -2.52 6.99
N PHE A 174 34.20 -1.87 7.49
CA PHE A 174 34.10 -1.05 8.70
C PHE A 174 34.49 0.40 8.47
N LEU A 175 33.66 1.31 8.98
CA LEU A 175 34.09 2.66 9.28
C LEU A 175 34.72 2.65 10.68
N VAL A 176 35.99 3.04 10.77
CA VAL A 176 36.71 3.05 12.04
C VAL A 176 36.88 4.48 12.52
N TYR A 177 36.56 4.68 13.80
CA TYR A 177 36.73 5.94 14.50
C TYR A 177 37.79 5.79 15.58
N GLU A 178 38.75 6.70 15.59
CA GLU A 178 39.82 6.78 16.60
C GLU A 178 39.77 8.13 17.33
N CYS A 179 39.85 8.09 18.65
CA CYS A 179 39.92 9.24 19.55
C CYS A 179 41.01 9.00 20.62
N ILE A 180 42.19 8.55 20.18
CA ILE A 180 43.30 8.21 21.08
C ILE A 180 43.92 9.50 21.63
N PRO A 181 44.09 9.66 22.96
CA PRO A 181 44.73 10.83 23.55
C PRO A 181 46.12 11.11 22.93
N GLY A 182 46.37 12.37 22.60
CA GLY A 182 47.61 12.79 21.92
C GLY A 182 47.59 12.61 20.40
N ARG A 183 46.50 12.08 19.81
CA ARG A 183 46.24 12.06 18.38
C ARG A 183 44.99 12.89 18.06
N ALA A 184 44.90 13.41 16.84
CA ALA A 184 43.67 14.01 16.36
C ALA A 184 42.60 12.92 16.22
N MET A 185 41.33 13.26 16.51
CA MET A 185 40.24 12.33 16.21
C MET A 185 40.20 12.08 14.70
N HIS A 186 39.99 10.83 14.31
CA HIS A 186 40.15 10.45 12.93
C HIS A 186 39.20 9.34 12.53
N TYR A 187 38.65 9.45 11.31
CA TYR A 187 37.90 8.38 10.66
C TYR A 187 38.74 7.80 9.52
N TRP A 188 38.75 6.48 9.43
CA TRP A 188 39.34 5.74 8.33
C TRP A 188 38.49 4.49 8.03
N SER A 189 38.79 3.81 6.92
CA SER A 189 37.95 2.73 6.41
C SER A 189 38.71 1.41 6.30
N LEU A 190 38.02 0.32 6.63
CA LEU A 190 38.39 -1.05 6.29
C LEU A 190 37.42 -1.54 5.23
N LEU A 191 37.90 -1.66 3.99
CA LEU A 191 37.11 -2.19 2.89
C LEU A 191 37.26 -3.71 2.85
N ARG A 192 36.14 -4.44 2.79
CA ARG A 192 36.13 -5.87 2.47
C ARG A 192 36.31 -6.06 0.97
N LEU A 193 37.24 -6.92 0.57
CA LEU A 193 37.37 -7.31 -0.83
C LEU A 193 36.34 -8.40 -1.18
N PRO A 194 35.79 -8.41 -2.41
CA PRO A 194 34.83 -9.42 -2.82
C PRO A 194 35.35 -10.85 -2.68
N ALA A 195 34.44 -11.81 -2.51
CA ALA A 195 34.72 -13.24 -2.43
C ALA A 195 35.75 -13.63 -1.34
N GLY A 196 35.84 -12.84 -0.26
CA GLY A 196 36.75 -13.15 0.85
C GLY A 196 38.23 -13.00 0.48
N ALA A 197 38.57 -12.19 -0.52
CA ALA A 197 39.95 -11.96 -0.96
C ALA A 197 40.79 -11.10 0.02
N GLY A 198 40.34 -10.97 1.27
CA GLY A 198 40.95 -10.16 2.32
C GLY A 198 40.31 -8.77 2.46
N TRP A 199 41.08 -7.86 3.05
CA TRP A 199 40.64 -6.52 3.43
C TRP A 199 41.69 -5.48 3.03
N VAL A 200 41.24 -4.25 2.85
CA VAL A 200 42.12 -3.11 2.61
C VAL A 200 41.85 -2.04 3.65
N LYS A 201 42.85 -1.74 4.46
CA LYS A 201 42.87 -0.55 5.29
C LYS A 201 43.16 0.66 4.39
N MET A 202 42.25 1.62 4.42
CA MET A 202 42.33 2.88 3.67
C MET A 202 42.23 4.05 4.65
N ASP A 203 43.36 4.70 4.90
CA ASP A 203 43.46 5.90 5.73
C ASP A 203 43.75 7.10 4.85
N SER A 204 42.85 8.08 4.83
CA SER A 204 42.93 9.27 3.95
C SER A 204 44.12 10.19 4.27
N LEU A 205 44.79 10.00 5.41
CA LEU A 205 46.05 10.66 5.74
C LEU A 205 47.27 10.08 5.01
N HIS A 206 47.12 8.98 4.26
CA HIS A 206 48.22 8.34 3.52
C HIS A 206 48.94 9.30 2.58
N ARG A 207 50.27 9.24 2.58
CA ARG A 207 51.16 9.92 1.64
C ARG A 207 52.20 8.93 1.16
N ASP A 208 52.40 8.84 -0.16
CA ASP A 208 53.40 7.93 -0.73
C ASP A 208 54.84 8.35 -0.39
N GLU A 209 55.03 9.62 0.00
CA GLU A 209 56.32 10.21 0.38
C GLU A 209 56.62 10.10 1.89
N ASP A 210 55.66 9.69 2.72
CA ASP A 210 55.86 9.58 4.16
C ASP A 210 56.70 8.33 4.49
N GLU A 211 57.99 8.54 4.82
CA GLU A 211 58.89 7.50 5.36
C GLU A 211 58.52 7.04 6.78
N SER A 212 57.44 7.59 7.36
CA SER A 212 57.04 7.29 8.72
C SER A 212 56.61 5.81 8.86
N PRO A 213 57.01 5.11 9.94
CA PRO A 213 56.66 3.69 10.17
C PRO A 213 55.17 3.46 10.46
N GLY A 214 54.35 4.52 10.41
CA GLY A 214 52.91 4.44 10.56
C GLY A 214 52.27 4.10 9.23
N HIS A 215 52.25 2.83 8.89
CA HIS A 215 51.67 2.37 7.63
C HIS A 215 50.15 2.62 7.56
N ARG A 216 49.77 3.63 6.78
CA ARG A 216 48.41 4.17 6.70
C ARG A 216 47.48 3.28 5.88
N CYS A 217 47.92 2.82 4.71
CA CYS A 217 47.20 1.89 3.86
C CYS A 217 47.90 0.51 3.78
N LYS A 218 47.12 -0.58 3.95
CA LYS A 218 47.63 -1.96 3.90
C LYS A 218 46.58 -2.96 3.43
N ILE A 219 47.03 -4.03 2.77
CA ILE A 219 46.25 -5.26 2.59
C ILE A 219 46.34 -6.08 3.87
N ILE A 220 45.22 -6.67 4.25
CA ILE A 220 45.08 -7.67 5.31
C ILE A 220 44.54 -8.91 4.62
N ALA A 221 45.35 -9.95 4.50
CA ALA A 221 45.06 -11.09 3.63
C ALA A 221 44.00 -12.03 4.20
N THR A 222 43.92 -12.15 5.54
CA THR A 222 43.02 -13.10 6.20
C THR A 222 42.19 -12.47 7.31
N ASP A 223 41.12 -13.16 7.71
CA ASP A 223 40.27 -12.74 8.82
C ASP A 223 40.98 -12.85 10.18
N GLU A 224 41.97 -13.74 10.30
CA GLU A 224 42.84 -13.80 11.49
C GLU A 224 43.74 -12.57 11.59
N GLU A 225 44.28 -12.08 10.47
CA GLU A 225 45.05 -10.83 10.46
C GLU A 225 44.15 -9.62 10.77
N LEU A 226 42.88 -9.63 10.33
CA LEU A 226 41.89 -8.61 10.70
C LEU A 226 41.60 -8.66 12.21
N ALA A 227 41.39 -9.86 12.77
CA ALA A 227 41.20 -10.06 14.20
C ALA A 227 42.42 -9.58 15.00
N GLY A 228 43.63 -9.86 14.50
CA GLY A 228 44.88 -9.35 15.07
C GLY A 228 44.92 -7.82 15.12
N LEU A 229 44.57 -7.14 14.02
CA LEU A 229 44.49 -5.67 13.99
C LEU A 229 43.47 -5.13 15.02
N TYR A 230 42.35 -5.81 15.20
CA TYR A 230 41.34 -5.44 16.18
C TYR A 230 41.88 -5.62 17.62
N ASP A 231 42.39 -6.82 17.92
CA ASP A 231 42.84 -7.21 19.25
C ASP A 231 44.10 -6.45 19.71
N GLU A 232 44.95 -6.01 18.78
CA GLU A 232 46.06 -5.06 19.04
C GLU A 232 45.56 -3.75 19.66
N ASN A 233 44.32 -3.35 19.37
CA ASN A 233 43.68 -2.12 19.84
C ASN A 233 42.67 -2.36 20.98
N LYS A 234 42.61 -3.56 21.56
CA LYS A 234 41.63 -3.96 22.59
C LYS A 234 41.48 -2.97 23.75
N ASP A 235 42.57 -2.38 24.22
CA ASP A 235 42.55 -1.46 25.37
C ASP A 235 41.92 -0.10 25.02
N TYR A 236 41.96 0.30 23.73
CA TYR A 236 41.24 1.47 23.25
C TYR A 236 39.73 1.22 23.14
N PHE A 237 39.31 0.02 22.76
CA PHE A 237 37.89 -0.37 22.79
C PHE A 237 37.34 -0.36 24.22
N LYS A 238 38.07 -0.92 25.21
CA LYS A 238 37.69 -0.85 26.64
C LYS A 238 37.44 0.57 27.12
N SER A 239 38.25 1.51 26.63
CA SER A 239 38.23 2.91 27.03
C SER A 239 37.33 3.77 26.14
N TRP A 240 36.58 3.18 25.20
CA TRP A 240 35.74 3.88 24.22
C TRP A 240 36.49 4.87 23.31
N LEU A 241 37.81 4.69 23.18
CA LEU A 241 38.70 5.54 22.37
C LEU A 241 38.81 5.06 20.93
N MET A 242 38.29 3.87 20.62
CA MET A 242 38.20 3.34 19.27
C MET A 242 36.84 2.66 19.08
N ARG A 243 36.26 2.80 17.88
CA ARG A 243 35.00 2.16 17.50
C ARG A 243 35.07 1.67 16.06
N TRP A 244 34.53 0.49 15.81
CA TRP A 244 34.37 -0.07 14.46
C TRP A 244 32.87 -0.15 14.18
N TYR A 245 32.43 0.56 13.15
CA TYR A 245 31.05 0.57 12.71
C TYR A 245 30.92 -0.30 11.46
N PRO A 246 30.21 -1.43 11.49
CA PRO A 246 29.86 -2.18 10.29
C PRO A 246 29.11 -1.28 9.31
N VAL A 247 29.47 -1.35 8.03
CA VAL A 247 28.82 -0.62 6.95
C VAL A 247 28.23 -1.61 5.97
N VAL A 248 26.91 -1.53 5.77
CA VAL A 248 26.12 -2.42 4.94
C VAL A 248 25.56 -1.66 3.75
N ASP A 249 25.56 -2.30 2.58
CA ASP A 249 24.85 -1.83 1.40
C ASP A 249 23.39 -2.29 1.46
N GLU A 250 22.47 -1.32 1.46
CA GLU A 250 21.05 -1.57 1.67
C GLU A 250 20.45 -2.44 0.56
N ASP A 251 20.74 -2.11 -0.70
CA ASP A 251 20.17 -2.81 -1.86
C ASP A 251 20.71 -4.24 -1.94
N ARG A 252 22.03 -4.41 -1.74
CA ARG A 252 22.66 -5.73 -1.73
C ARG A 252 22.19 -6.60 -0.55
N ALA A 253 21.93 -6.01 0.62
CA ALA A 253 21.37 -6.74 1.76
C ALA A 253 19.93 -7.23 1.47
N GLN A 254 19.11 -6.40 0.83
CA GLN A 254 17.78 -6.78 0.38
C GLN A 254 17.83 -7.88 -0.69
N GLU A 255 18.73 -7.77 -1.67
CA GLU A 255 18.95 -8.79 -2.70
C GLU A 255 19.36 -10.13 -2.09
N SER A 256 20.34 -10.12 -1.17
CA SER A 256 20.79 -11.31 -0.46
C SER A 256 19.65 -11.95 0.35
N LEU A 257 18.86 -11.15 1.09
CA LEU A 257 17.69 -11.66 1.81
C LEU A 257 16.64 -12.26 0.88
N LYS A 258 16.32 -11.62 -0.25
CA LYS A 258 15.39 -12.17 -1.26
C LYS A 258 15.91 -13.48 -1.83
N GLY A 259 17.21 -13.59 -2.10
CA GLY A 259 17.86 -14.83 -2.53
C GLY A 259 17.67 -15.95 -1.50
N LEU A 260 17.94 -15.67 -0.23
CA LEU A 260 17.75 -16.64 0.86
C LEU A 260 16.29 -17.08 1.03
N LEU A 261 15.33 -16.17 0.84
CA LEU A 261 13.91 -16.52 0.86
C LEU A 261 13.54 -17.41 -0.35
N HIS A 262 14.09 -17.12 -1.52
CA HIS A 262 13.85 -17.92 -2.73
C HIS A 262 14.39 -19.35 -2.61
N ASP A 263 15.59 -19.51 -2.04
CA ASP A 263 16.19 -20.81 -1.74
C ASP A 263 15.37 -21.63 -0.74
N ALA A 264 14.57 -20.96 0.09
CA ALA A 264 13.64 -21.57 1.03
C ALA A 264 12.24 -21.81 0.44
N ASP A 265 12.13 -21.87 -0.90
CA ASP A 265 10.91 -22.10 -1.67
C ASP A 265 9.84 -21.00 -1.51
N VAL A 266 10.21 -19.77 -1.10
CA VAL A 266 9.29 -18.62 -1.12
C VAL A 266 9.24 -18.05 -2.54
N SER A 267 8.05 -18.06 -3.15
CA SER A 267 7.85 -17.51 -4.49
C SER A 267 8.04 -15.99 -4.50
N SER A 268 8.34 -15.40 -5.66
CA SER A 268 8.45 -13.94 -5.80
C SER A 268 7.14 -13.20 -5.50
N GLU A 269 6.00 -13.86 -5.71
CA GLU A 269 4.67 -13.29 -5.42
C GLU A 269 4.35 -13.33 -3.91
N ASP A 270 4.87 -14.33 -3.21
CA ASP A 270 4.70 -14.53 -1.77
C ASP A 270 5.74 -13.78 -0.93
N ALA A 271 6.76 -13.21 -1.57
CA ALA A 271 7.84 -12.50 -0.90
C ALA A 271 7.33 -11.26 -0.13
N PRO A 272 7.91 -10.95 1.04
CA PRO A 272 7.55 -9.74 1.78
C PRO A 272 7.79 -8.48 0.95
N LYS A 273 6.96 -7.45 1.18
CA LYS A 273 7.18 -6.13 0.60
C LYS A 273 8.52 -5.54 1.07
N VAL A 274 9.09 -4.64 0.27
CA VAL A 274 10.36 -3.94 0.57
C VAL A 274 10.33 -3.29 1.96
N SER A 275 9.23 -2.66 2.36
CA SER A 275 9.08 -2.07 3.70
C SER A 275 9.21 -3.10 4.83
N THR A 276 8.67 -4.31 4.64
CA THR A 276 8.76 -5.41 5.60
C THR A 276 10.17 -5.98 5.62
N LEU A 277 10.80 -6.18 4.45
CA LEU A 277 12.19 -6.60 4.35
C LEU A 277 13.13 -5.65 5.07
N ASN A 278 12.98 -4.33 4.86
CA ASN A 278 13.80 -3.32 5.52
C ASN A 278 13.55 -3.27 7.03
N GLY A 279 12.30 -3.46 7.48
CA GLY A 279 11.98 -3.57 8.89
C GLY A 279 12.70 -4.74 9.55
N VAL A 280 12.58 -5.93 8.97
CA VAL A 280 13.21 -7.15 9.51
C VAL A 280 14.73 -7.08 9.43
N LEU A 281 15.30 -6.56 8.33
CA LEU A 281 16.74 -6.32 8.23
C LEU A 281 17.20 -5.40 9.35
N ARG A 282 16.53 -4.27 9.57
CA ARG A 282 16.86 -3.33 10.65
C ARG A 282 16.82 -3.99 12.03
N ASP A 283 15.78 -4.77 12.31
CA ASP A 283 15.61 -5.48 13.58
C ASP A 283 16.68 -6.56 13.80
N ASN A 284 17.26 -7.08 12.72
CA ASN A 284 18.32 -8.07 12.72
C ASN A 284 19.69 -7.47 12.34
N HIS A 285 19.91 -6.18 12.63
CA HIS A 285 21.18 -5.47 12.41
C HIS A 285 21.71 -5.54 10.97
N TRP A 286 20.82 -5.62 9.99
CA TRP A 286 21.10 -5.71 8.56
C TRP A 286 21.90 -6.95 8.14
N ILE A 287 21.83 -8.04 8.90
CA ILE A 287 22.43 -9.33 8.54
C ILE A 287 21.36 -10.17 7.80
N PRO A 288 21.51 -10.44 6.48
CA PRO A 288 20.48 -11.14 5.70
C PRO A 288 20.15 -12.54 6.20
N SER A 289 21.16 -13.32 6.62
CA SER A 289 20.95 -14.67 7.14
C SER A 289 20.15 -14.69 8.46
N ALA A 290 20.41 -13.73 9.35
CA ALA A 290 19.64 -13.56 10.59
C ALA A 290 18.21 -13.10 10.30
N ALA A 291 18.03 -12.15 9.37
CA ALA A 291 16.70 -11.72 8.92
C ALA A 291 15.90 -12.86 8.27
N ALA A 292 16.54 -13.70 7.45
CA ALA A 292 15.93 -14.88 6.85
C ALA A 292 15.51 -15.89 7.92
N HIS A 293 16.34 -16.14 8.93
CA HIS A 293 15.98 -17.00 10.07
C HIS A 293 14.75 -16.45 10.81
N SER A 294 14.74 -15.14 11.09
CA SER A 294 13.63 -14.47 11.77
C SER A 294 12.31 -14.65 11.01
N LEU A 295 12.33 -14.58 9.68
CA LEU A 295 11.16 -14.78 8.84
C LEU A 295 10.76 -16.25 8.69
N LEU A 296 11.71 -17.13 8.36
CA LEU A 296 11.43 -18.51 7.96
C LEU A 296 11.29 -19.47 9.14
N VAL A 297 11.86 -19.12 10.30
CA VAL A 297 11.89 -19.97 11.49
C VAL A 297 11.10 -19.32 12.61
N ASP A 298 11.50 -18.13 13.05
CA ASP A 298 10.93 -17.53 14.25
C ASP A 298 9.48 -17.10 14.03
N SER A 299 9.19 -16.38 12.94
CA SER A 299 7.83 -15.94 12.59
C SER A 299 6.91 -17.13 12.33
N VAL A 300 7.40 -18.16 11.63
CA VAL A 300 6.62 -19.38 11.34
C VAL A 300 6.27 -20.13 12.64
N THR A 301 7.24 -20.25 13.55
CA THR A 301 7.05 -20.86 14.86
C THR A 301 6.08 -20.05 15.71
N GLN A 302 6.20 -18.72 15.68
CA GLN A 302 5.31 -17.81 16.38
C GLN A 302 3.87 -17.93 15.88
N VAL A 303 3.65 -17.96 14.55
CA VAL A 303 2.33 -18.18 13.95
C VAL A 303 1.72 -19.50 14.43
N ALA A 304 2.48 -20.59 14.38
CA ALA A 304 2.01 -21.90 14.83
C ALA A 304 1.63 -21.91 16.33
N HIS A 305 2.48 -21.36 17.19
CA HIS A 305 2.20 -21.27 18.63
C HIS A 305 1.02 -20.35 18.95
N MET A 306 0.93 -19.20 18.27
CA MET A 306 -0.19 -18.27 18.46
C MET A 306 -1.51 -18.90 18.00
N ALA A 307 -1.53 -19.59 16.86
CA ALA A 307 -2.71 -20.29 16.37
C ALA A 307 -3.18 -21.39 17.37
N GLN A 308 -2.23 -22.11 17.99
CA GLN A 308 -2.53 -23.06 19.06
C GLN A 308 -3.06 -22.36 20.33
N ALA A 309 -2.48 -21.23 20.71
CA ALA A 309 -2.96 -20.45 21.85
C ALA A 309 -4.39 -19.95 21.64
N LEU A 310 -4.75 -19.56 20.40
CA LEU A 310 -6.11 -19.15 20.06
C LEU A 310 -7.14 -20.28 20.26
N CYS A 311 -6.74 -21.55 20.17
CA CYS A 311 -7.62 -22.69 20.50
C CYS A 311 -7.93 -22.79 22.01
N LEU A 312 -7.21 -22.07 22.87
CA LEU A 312 -7.38 -22.09 24.33
C LEU A 312 -8.14 -20.88 24.87
N VAL A 313 -8.53 -19.96 23.99
CA VAL A 313 -9.19 -18.71 24.37
C VAL A 313 -10.68 -18.78 24.01
N VAL A 314 -11.52 -18.31 24.92
CA VAL A 314 -12.94 -18.05 24.67
C VAL A 314 -13.16 -16.54 24.79
N SER A 315 -13.92 -15.95 23.86
CA SER A 315 -14.24 -14.53 23.98
C SER A 315 -15.16 -14.26 25.16
N SER A 316 -15.16 -13.00 25.60
CA SER A 316 -16.11 -12.56 26.62
C SER A 316 -17.57 -12.68 26.15
N SER A 317 -17.85 -12.52 24.86
CA SER A 317 -19.22 -12.60 24.32
C SER A 317 -19.76 -14.04 24.42
N VAL A 318 -18.95 -15.03 24.03
CA VAL A 318 -19.29 -16.45 24.11
C VAL A 318 -19.42 -16.88 25.56
N ALA A 319 -18.48 -16.48 26.42
CA ALA A 319 -18.54 -16.79 27.85
C ALA A 319 -19.82 -16.23 28.49
N VAL A 320 -20.19 -14.98 28.20
CA VAL A 320 -21.44 -14.38 28.71
C VAL A 320 -22.68 -15.07 28.14
N LYS A 321 -22.67 -15.47 26.86
CA LYS A 321 -23.80 -16.19 26.24
C LYS A 321 -24.04 -17.55 26.91
N ILE A 322 -22.97 -18.30 27.17
CA ILE A 322 -23.03 -19.60 27.86
C ILE A 322 -23.48 -19.42 29.31
N LEU A 323 -22.92 -18.44 30.03
CA LEU A 323 -23.35 -18.13 31.40
C LEU A 323 -24.84 -17.77 31.46
N ARG A 324 -25.36 -17.00 30.49
CA ARG A 324 -26.80 -16.70 30.43
C ARG A 324 -27.64 -17.93 30.12
N ALA A 325 -27.21 -18.77 29.17
CA ALA A 325 -27.92 -19.99 28.78
C ALA A 325 -27.98 -21.03 29.91
N THR A 326 -26.95 -21.06 30.75
CA THR A 326 -26.85 -21.94 31.92
C THR A 326 -27.45 -21.31 33.19
N GLU A 327 -28.15 -20.18 33.07
CA GLU A 327 -28.73 -19.44 34.21
C GLU A 327 -27.70 -19.10 35.30
N TRP A 328 -26.45 -18.87 34.89
CA TRP A 328 -25.29 -18.61 35.75
C TRP A 328 -24.88 -19.80 36.65
N ASP A 329 -25.26 -21.03 36.30
CA ASP A 329 -24.73 -22.26 36.88
C ASP A 329 -23.28 -22.47 36.43
N TRP A 330 -22.34 -22.28 37.36
CA TRP A 330 -20.90 -22.36 37.07
C TRP A 330 -20.45 -23.73 36.57
N ASP A 331 -20.99 -24.83 37.11
CA ASP A 331 -20.54 -26.17 36.74
C ASP A 331 -21.01 -26.52 35.32
N ARG A 332 -22.24 -26.14 34.97
CA ARG A 332 -22.75 -26.28 33.59
C ARG A 332 -22.05 -25.34 32.62
N ALA A 333 -21.82 -24.09 33.01
CA ALA A 333 -21.12 -23.13 32.16
C ALA A 333 -19.68 -23.57 31.85
N VAL A 334 -18.97 -24.12 32.84
CA VAL A 334 -17.62 -24.68 32.64
C VAL A 334 -17.67 -25.91 31.75
N HIS A 335 -18.68 -26.77 31.88
CA HIS A 335 -18.85 -27.92 31.00
C HIS A 335 -19.04 -27.47 29.54
N ASP A 336 -20.01 -26.58 29.30
CA ASP A 336 -20.31 -26.05 27.96
C ASP A 336 -19.12 -25.27 27.36
N LEU A 337 -18.37 -24.52 28.18
CA LEU A 337 -17.15 -23.84 27.74
C LEU A 337 -16.05 -24.82 27.35
N ASN A 338 -15.89 -25.92 28.10
CA ASN A 338 -14.93 -26.96 27.75
C ASN A 338 -15.34 -27.68 26.46
N ASP A 339 -16.62 -27.86 26.20
CA ASP A 339 -17.12 -28.42 24.95
C ASP A 339 -16.80 -27.48 23.77
N VAL A 340 -17.01 -26.16 23.92
CA VAL A 340 -16.58 -25.16 22.91
C VAL A 340 -15.07 -25.20 22.66
N LEU A 341 -14.27 -25.32 23.72
CA LEU A 341 -12.81 -25.46 23.57
C LEU A 341 -12.40 -26.80 22.93
N ALA A 342 -13.14 -27.87 23.20
CA ALA A 342 -12.91 -29.18 22.60
C ALA A 342 -13.24 -29.17 21.10
N GLU A 343 -14.34 -28.53 20.69
CA GLU A 343 -14.70 -28.34 19.28
C GLU A 343 -13.69 -27.48 18.51
N ARG A 344 -13.00 -26.55 19.19
CA ARG A 344 -11.94 -25.70 18.60
C ARG A 344 -10.59 -26.40 18.46
N ARG A 345 -10.42 -27.61 19.02
CA ARG A 345 -9.19 -28.36 18.82
C ARG A 345 -9.22 -29.00 17.43
N PRO A 346 -8.15 -28.86 16.63
CA PRO A 346 -8.09 -29.51 15.33
C PRO A 346 -8.20 -31.03 15.50
N ASP A 347 -9.08 -31.65 14.70
CA ASP A 347 -9.24 -33.10 14.61
C ASP A 347 -8.02 -33.73 13.94
N GLY A 348 -7.01 -34.02 14.75
CA GLY A 348 -5.74 -34.62 14.31
C GLY A 348 -4.58 -33.64 14.39
N ALA A 349 -3.44 -34.13 14.89
CA ALA A 349 -2.21 -33.36 14.88
C ALA A 349 -1.62 -33.37 13.47
N LEU A 350 -1.56 -32.20 12.83
CA LEU A 350 -0.69 -32.00 11.66
C LEU A 350 0.74 -32.41 12.04
N SER A 351 1.47 -33.03 11.12
CA SER A 351 2.89 -33.24 11.32
C SER A 351 3.62 -31.89 11.45
N SER A 352 4.76 -31.87 12.14
CA SER A 352 5.55 -30.64 12.30
C SER A 352 5.91 -29.99 10.95
N SER A 353 6.13 -30.78 9.91
CA SER A 353 6.36 -30.30 8.54
C SER A 353 5.14 -29.66 7.89
N GLU A 354 3.95 -30.21 8.10
CA GLU A 354 2.70 -29.65 7.56
C GLU A 354 2.30 -28.37 8.29
N THR A 355 2.47 -28.32 9.61
CA THR A 355 2.27 -27.11 10.42
C THR A 355 3.16 -25.97 9.92
N ARG A 356 4.44 -26.28 9.65
CA ARG A 356 5.40 -25.29 9.14
C ARG A 356 4.97 -24.74 7.78
N ARG A 357 4.63 -25.63 6.83
CA ARG A 357 4.17 -25.22 5.49
C ARG A 357 2.90 -24.38 5.55
N LEU A 358 1.92 -24.80 6.35
CA LEU A 358 0.68 -24.04 6.52
C LEU A 358 0.95 -22.64 7.10
N ALA A 359 1.76 -22.56 8.16
CA ALA A 359 2.13 -21.27 8.76
C ALA A 359 2.87 -20.35 7.77
N GLN A 360 3.75 -20.89 6.93
CA GLN A 360 4.39 -20.14 5.85
C GLN A 360 3.37 -19.63 4.81
N SER A 361 2.45 -20.48 4.34
CA SER A 361 1.39 -20.06 3.42
C SER A 361 0.45 -19.00 4.03
N CYS A 362 0.15 -19.11 5.32
CA CYS A 362 -0.62 -18.10 6.05
C CYS A 362 0.13 -16.77 6.16
N LEU A 363 1.45 -16.79 6.40
CA LEU A 363 2.30 -15.59 6.39
C LEU A 363 2.30 -14.92 5.03
N ALA A 364 2.57 -15.67 3.95
CA ALA A 364 2.56 -15.16 2.59
C ALA A 364 1.23 -14.46 2.26
N THR A 365 0.10 -15.15 2.49
CA THR A 365 -1.25 -14.62 2.25
C THR A 365 -1.54 -13.37 3.10
N SER A 366 -1.02 -13.33 4.32
CA SER A 366 -1.21 -12.24 5.28
C SER A 366 -0.19 -11.11 5.16
N LYS A 367 0.58 -11.06 4.06
CA LYS A 367 1.65 -10.07 3.83
C LYS A 367 2.67 -10.03 4.96
N TRP A 368 2.96 -11.21 5.53
CA TRP A 368 3.91 -11.44 6.61
C TRP A 368 3.54 -10.76 7.94
N ASP A 369 2.26 -10.44 8.17
CA ASP A 369 1.75 -10.06 9.49
C ASP A 369 1.47 -11.32 10.34
N VAL A 370 2.31 -11.57 11.34
CA VAL A 370 2.23 -12.74 12.24
C VAL A 370 0.86 -12.84 12.91
N HIS A 371 0.26 -11.72 13.34
CA HIS A 371 -1.03 -11.76 14.03
C HIS A 371 -2.14 -12.22 13.08
N THR A 372 -2.26 -11.59 11.91
CA THR A 372 -3.23 -11.98 10.87
C THR A 372 -3.00 -13.42 10.44
N ALA A 373 -1.75 -13.82 10.19
CA ALA A 373 -1.41 -15.19 9.80
C ALA A 373 -1.82 -16.23 10.85
N SER A 374 -1.65 -15.93 12.14
CA SER A 374 -2.07 -16.84 13.23
C SER A 374 -3.59 -17.01 13.30
N MET A 375 -4.35 -15.96 13.04
CA MET A 375 -5.82 -16.03 12.96
C MET A 375 -6.26 -16.83 11.73
N VAL A 376 -5.64 -16.58 10.57
CA VAL A 376 -5.92 -17.34 9.34
C VAL A 376 -5.64 -18.83 9.57
N MET A 377 -4.49 -19.17 10.13
CA MET A 377 -4.12 -20.55 10.45
C MET A 377 -5.10 -21.19 11.43
N HIS A 378 -5.53 -20.46 12.46
CA HIS A 378 -6.53 -20.94 13.41
C HIS A 378 -7.88 -21.25 12.73
N ILE A 379 -8.34 -20.37 11.83
CA ILE A 379 -9.58 -20.58 11.08
C ILE A 379 -9.45 -21.80 10.16
N VAL A 380 -8.36 -21.94 9.42
CA VAL A 380 -8.11 -23.13 8.57
C VAL A 380 -8.17 -24.42 9.39
N ASN A 381 -7.48 -24.46 10.54
CA ASN A 381 -7.47 -25.62 11.43
C ASN A 381 -8.85 -25.96 12.00
N SER A 382 -9.66 -24.95 12.30
CA SER A 382 -11.01 -25.12 12.86
C SER A 382 -12.00 -25.67 11.83
N TYR A 383 -11.78 -25.40 10.54
CA TYR A 383 -12.70 -25.79 9.47
C TYR A 383 -12.29 -27.06 8.70
N GLY A 384 -11.18 -27.68 9.11
CA GLY A 384 -10.90 -29.10 8.89
C GLY A 384 -11.01 -29.58 7.44
N THR A 385 -10.51 -28.81 6.47
CA THR A 385 -10.37 -29.33 5.10
C THR A 385 -9.23 -30.35 5.11
N LYS A 386 -9.59 -31.65 5.22
CA LYS A 386 -8.66 -32.78 5.09
C LYS A 386 -7.95 -32.82 3.73
N ASP A 387 -8.50 -32.11 2.75
CA ASP A 387 -7.81 -31.79 1.50
C ASP A 387 -7.11 -30.45 1.67
N THR A 388 -5.80 -30.43 1.38
CA THR A 388 -4.94 -29.25 1.27
C THR A 388 -5.74 -28.00 0.90
N CYS A 389 -5.89 -27.06 1.84
CA CYS A 389 -6.60 -25.81 1.62
C CYS A 389 -6.05 -25.17 0.35
N ALA A 390 -6.86 -25.11 -0.72
CA ALA A 390 -6.44 -24.49 -1.96
C ALA A 390 -6.09 -23.02 -1.68
N GLY A 391 -5.08 -22.46 -2.37
CA GLY A 391 -4.63 -21.07 -2.11
C GLY A 391 -5.77 -20.04 -2.14
N ASN A 392 -6.84 -20.30 -2.89
CA ASN A 392 -8.04 -19.48 -2.94
C ASN A 392 -8.79 -19.40 -1.60
N ASP A 393 -8.82 -20.48 -0.81
CA ASP A 393 -9.48 -20.48 0.50
C ASP A 393 -8.67 -19.69 1.53
N LEU A 394 -7.34 -19.75 1.49
CA LEU A 394 -6.48 -18.93 2.35
C LEU A 394 -6.70 -17.44 2.10
N GLN A 395 -6.80 -17.03 0.84
CA GLN A 395 -7.07 -15.64 0.47
C GLN A 395 -8.44 -15.16 0.98
N LEU A 396 -9.47 -16.00 0.87
CA LEU A 396 -10.80 -15.67 1.40
C LEU A 396 -10.78 -15.52 2.93
N ILE A 397 -10.13 -16.44 3.64
CA ILE A 397 -10.00 -16.37 5.11
C ILE A 397 -9.24 -15.11 5.52
N ALA A 398 -8.11 -14.80 4.88
CA ALA A 398 -7.35 -13.58 5.14
C ALA A 398 -8.17 -12.32 4.85
N GLY A 399 -8.99 -12.35 3.79
CA GLY A 399 -9.98 -11.32 3.50
C GLY A 399 -10.98 -11.12 4.63
N CYS A 400 -11.54 -12.21 5.19
CA CYS A 400 -12.47 -12.15 6.32
C CYS A 400 -11.79 -11.59 7.59
N VAL A 401 -10.54 -11.97 7.85
CA VAL A 401 -9.76 -11.42 8.98
C VAL A 401 -9.57 -9.92 8.84
N LYS A 402 -9.26 -9.45 7.62
CA LYS A 402 -9.08 -8.03 7.35
C LYS A 402 -10.39 -7.25 7.41
N ALA A 403 -11.46 -7.75 6.81
CA ALA A 403 -12.77 -7.09 6.77
C ALA A 403 -13.40 -6.96 8.17
N CYS A 404 -13.12 -7.92 9.06
CA CYS A 404 -13.59 -7.92 10.44
C CYS A 404 -12.60 -7.24 11.43
N GLU A 405 -11.65 -6.43 10.94
CA GLU A 405 -10.69 -5.69 11.79
C GLU A 405 -9.89 -6.58 12.76
N LYS A 406 -9.54 -7.80 12.36
CA LYS A 406 -8.84 -8.78 13.19
C LYS A 406 -9.63 -9.28 14.41
N ASP A 407 -10.96 -9.20 14.38
CA ASP A 407 -11.84 -9.88 15.34
C ASP A 407 -12.04 -11.36 14.95
N LEU A 408 -11.46 -12.27 15.73
CA LEU A 408 -11.40 -13.70 15.42
C LEU A 408 -12.77 -14.33 15.21
N GLU A 409 -13.74 -13.99 16.07
CA GLU A 409 -15.05 -14.63 16.05
C GLU A 409 -15.85 -14.15 14.85
N LYS A 410 -15.83 -12.84 14.60
CA LYS A 410 -16.44 -12.25 13.41
C LYS A 410 -15.86 -12.84 12.13
N SER A 411 -14.53 -12.99 12.06
CA SER A 411 -13.87 -13.61 10.91
C SER A 411 -14.26 -15.07 10.71
N GLN A 412 -14.39 -15.84 11.79
CA GLN A 412 -14.88 -17.22 11.74
C GLN A 412 -16.32 -17.29 11.20
N LEU A 413 -17.20 -16.39 11.65
CA LEU A 413 -18.59 -16.34 11.22
C LEU A 413 -18.72 -15.88 9.76
N ALA A 414 -17.94 -14.88 9.35
CA ALA A 414 -17.87 -14.42 7.96
C ALA A 414 -17.40 -15.53 7.02
N TYR A 415 -16.34 -16.25 7.40
CA TYR A 415 -15.88 -17.39 6.61
C TYR A 415 -16.89 -18.55 6.61
N ARG A 416 -17.56 -18.83 7.74
CA ARG A 416 -18.65 -19.82 7.81
C ARG A 416 -19.79 -19.48 6.85
N LEU A 417 -20.21 -18.23 6.82
CA LEU A 417 -21.24 -17.75 5.90
C LEU A 417 -20.83 -17.97 4.45
N LEU A 418 -19.60 -17.62 4.07
CA LEU A 418 -19.08 -17.86 2.71
C LEU A 418 -19.03 -19.34 2.32
N ARG A 419 -18.84 -20.24 3.29
CA ARG A 419 -18.90 -21.69 3.04
C ARG A 419 -20.33 -22.19 2.82
N VAL A 420 -21.30 -21.64 3.54
CA VAL A 420 -22.71 -22.05 3.44
C VAL A 420 -23.39 -21.42 2.23
N CYS A 421 -23.08 -20.17 1.92
CA CYS A 421 -23.67 -19.41 0.82
C CYS A 421 -22.70 -19.31 -0.38
N CYS A 422 -22.54 -20.40 -1.13
CA CYS A 422 -21.64 -20.45 -2.30
C CYS A 422 -21.94 -19.36 -3.34
N ASN A 423 -23.20 -18.95 -3.49
CA ASN A 423 -23.59 -17.87 -4.41
C ASN A 423 -22.88 -16.55 -4.09
N LEU A 424 -22.67 -16.24 -2.81
CA LEU A 424 -22.01 -15.01 -2.37
C LEU A 424 -20.52 -15.04 -2.69
N ARG A 425 -19.92 -16.24 -2.69
CA ARG A 425 -18.54 -16.48 -3.13
C ARG A 425 -18.38 -16.34 -4.64
N GLU A 426 -19.36 -16.76 -5.43
CA GLU A 426 -19.26 -16.84 -6.90
C GLU A 426 -19.69 -15.55 -7.62
N LYS A 427 -20.66 -14.81 -7.07
CA LYS A 427 -21.23 -13.61 -7.72
C LYS A 427 -20.59 -12.30 -7.26
N CYS A 428 -20.01 -12.25 -6.06
CA CYS A 428 -19.49 -11.02 -5.49
C CYS A 428 -18.03 -10.76 -5.88
N ALA A 429 -17.69 -9.49 -6.14
CA ALA A 429 -16.31 -9.06 -6.43
C ALA A 429 -15.42 -9.09 -5.17
N ASP A 430 -15.98 -8.85 -3.99
CA ASP A 430 -15.28 -8.93 -2.69
C ASP A 430 -16.13 -9.71 -1.65
N PRO A 431 -16.18 -11.04 -1.76
CA PRO A 431 -17.02 -11.87 -0.90
C PRO A 431 -16.78 -11.67 0.61
N PRO A 432 -15.53 -11.52 1.10
CA PRO A 432 -15.28 -11.26 2.52
C PRO A 432 -15.91 -9.99 3.07
N SER A 433 -15.85 -8.88 2.32
CA SER A 433 -16.44 -7.61 2.72
C SER A 433 -17.97 -7.71 2.74
N GLU A 434 -18.53 -8.35 1.71
CA GLU A 434 -19.98 -8.55 1.58
C GLU A 434 -20.54 -9.43 2.72
N ALA A 435 -19.88 -10.55 3.03
CA ALA A 435 -20.27 -11.42 4.14
C ALA A 435 -20.24 -10.70 5.49
N THR A 436 -19.24 -9.84 5.70
CA THR A 436 -19.11 -8.98 6.90
C THR A 436 -20.27 -7.99 6.98
N SER A 437 -20.61 -7.35 5.85
CA SER A 437 -21.73 -6.40 5.75
C SER A 437 -23.05 -7.07 6.12
N VAL A 438 -23.38 -8.23 5.52
CA VAL A 438 -24.61 -8.97 5.82
C VAL A 438 -24.67 -9.36 7.29
N LEU A 439 -23.61 -9.96 7.84
CA LEU A 439 -23.58 -10.41 9.25
C LEU A 439 -23.76 -9.25 10.23
N SER A 440 -23.23 -8.07 9.90
CA SER A 440 -23.40 -6.88 10.74
C SER A 440 -24.86 -6.44 10.88
N THR A 441 -25.73 -6.76 9.91
CA THR A 441 -27.16 -6.41 9.95
C THR A 441 -28.03 -7.37 10.77
N VAL A 442 -27.50 -8.55 11.12
CA VAL A 442 -28.23 -9.62 11.81
C VAL A 442 -27.56 -10.07 13.10
N ASP A 443 -26.85 -9.16 13.77
CA ASP A 443 -26.14 -9.41 15.03
C ASP A 443 -25.18 -10.62 14.94
N TRP A 444 -24.54 -10.80 13.78
CA TRP A 444 -23.58 -11.88 13.50
C TRP A 444 -24.15 -13.30 13.57
N ASP A 445 -25.46 -13.47 13.36
CA ASP A 445 -26.11 -14.76 13.24
C ASP A 445 -26.06 -15.28 11.79
N VAL A 446 -25.39 -16.42 11.58
CA VAL A 446 -25.17 -17.01 10.25
C VAL A 446 -26.47 -17.52 9.62
N ASP A 447 -27.37 -18.11 10.40
CA ASP A 447 -28.62 -18.67 9.89
C ASP A 447 -29.55 -17.54 9.43
N ARG A 448 -29.62 -16.46 10.22
CA ARG A 448 -30.35 -15.24 9.84
C ARG A 448 -29.73 -14.55 8.63
N ALA A 449 -28.40 -14.50 8.54
CA ALA A 449 -27.70 -13.96 7.37
C ALA A 449 -28.05 -14.74 6.09
N CYS A 450 -28.14 -16.07 6.16
CA CYS A 450 -28.55 -16.91 5.03
C CYS A 450 -29.96 -16.54 4.55
N VAL A 451 -30.91 -16.30 5.46
CA VAL A 451 -32.26 -15.84 5.12
C VAL A 451 -32.22 -14.48 4.42
N VAL A 452 -31.45 -13.54 4.96
CA VAL A 452 -31.31 -12.19 4.37
C VAL A 452 -30.75 -12.24 2.96
N ILE A 453 -29.75 -13.08 2.71
CA ILE A 453 -29.18 -13.30 1.37
C ILE A 453 -30.24 -13.91 0.44
N GLN A 454 -31.00 -14.91 0.89
CA GLN A 454 -32.08 -15.49 0.08
C GLN A 454 -33.16 -14.46 -0.29
N VAL A 455 -33.53 -13.57 0.64
CA VAL A 455 -34.49 -12.49 0.38
C VAL A 455 -33.93 -11.49 -0.65
N HIS A 456 -32.64 -11.16 -0.55
CA HIS A 456 -31.95 -10.29 -1.50
C HIS A 456 -31.93 -10.91 -2.91
N GLU A 457 -31.55 -12.18 -3.03
CA GLU A 457 -31.54 -12.91 -4.30
C GLU A 457 -32.94 -13.05 -4.92
N ASN A 458 -33.96 -13.34 -4.10
CA ASN A 458 -35.36 -13.44 -4.56
C ASN A 458 -35.91 -12.14 -5.15
N LEU A 459 -35.26 -11.01 -4.88
CA LEU A 459 -35.62 -9.68 -5.35
C LEU A 459 -34.58 -9.11 -6.35
N ASN A 460 -33.83 -9.99 -7.01
CA ASN A 460 -32.84 -9.66 -8.04
C ASN A 460 -31.77 -8.67 -7.56
N ASP A 461 -31.31 -8.82 -6.31
CA ASP A 461 -30.22 -8.05 -5.72
C ASP A 461 -30.49 -6.52 -5.62
N GLU A 462 -31.76 -6.09 -5.70
CA GLU A 462 -32.13 -4.67 -5.64
C GLU A 462 -32.19 -4.07 -4.22
N PRO A 463 -32.79 -4.72 -3.20
CA PRO A 463 -32.92 -4.12 -1.87
C PRO A 463 -31.63 -4.26 -1.06
N PRO A 464 -31.17 -3.22 -0.34
CA PRO A 464 -30.02 -3.33 0.57
C PRO A 464 -30.21 -4.40 1.65
N TYR A 465 -29.15 -5.09 2.07
CA TYR A 465 -29.25 -6.14 3.11
C TYR A 465 -29.87 -5.67 4.41
N ALA A 466 -29.64 -4.43 4.84
CA ALA A 466 -30.27 -3.88 6.03
C ALA A 466 -31.82 -3.87 5.94
N VAL A 467 -32.35 -3.63 4.75
CA VAL A 467 -33.79 -3.64 4.48
C VAL A 467 -34.31 -5.07 4.45
N CYS A 468 -33.58 -5.98 3.80
CA CYS A 468 -33.88 -7.42 3.83
C CYS A 468 -33.86 -7.98 5.26
N ALA A 469 -32.91 -7.55 6.10
CA ALA A 469 -32.80 -7.93 7.51
C ALA A 469 -33.98 -7.43 8.34
N GLU A 470 -34.37 -6.16 8.19
CA GLU A 470 -35.52 -5.59 8.89
C GLU A 470 -36.85 -6.25 8.45
N ALA A 471 -37.02 -6.53 7.15
CA ALA A 471 -38.18 -7.28 6.66
C ALA A 471 -38.21 -8.70 7.22
N SER A 472 -37.06 -9.39 7.22
CA SER A 472 -36.93 -10.74 7.79
C SER A 472 -37.25 -10.74 9.28
N LYS A 473 -36.77 -9.73 10.03
CA LYS A 473 -37.01 -9.61 11.47
C LYS A 473 -38.50 -9.48 11.83
N ARG A 474 -39.31 -8.84 10.98
CA ARG A 474 -40.76 -8.68 11.21
C ARG A 474 -41.56 -9.96 10.99
N GLU A 475 -41.04 -10.85 10.17
CA GLU A 475 -41.66 -12.12 9.78
C GLU A 475 -40.92 -13.33 10.37
N ASP A 476 -40.34 -13.17 11.56
CA ASP A 476 -39.62 -14.22 12.31
C ASP A 476 -38.52 -14.94 11.48
N PHE A 477 -37.85 -14.20 10.60
CA PHE A 477 -36.82 -14.67 9.68
C PHE A 477 -37.29 -15.75 8.69
N GLY A 478 -38.54 -15.66 8.20
CA GLY A 478 -39.00 -16.41 7.04
C GLY A 478 -38.59 -15.75 5.70
N PRO A 479 -37.88 -16.46 4.78
CA PRO A 479 -37.47 -15.85 3.52
C PRO A 479 -38.66 -15.51 2.62
N THR A 480 -39.64 -16.41 2.49
CA THR A 480 -40.81 -16.18 1.63
C THR A 480 -41.71 -15.04 2.13
N PRO A 481 -42.13 -15.01 3.43
CA PRO A 481 -42.91 -13.91 3.96
C PRO A 481 -42.21 -12.54 3.84
N ALA A 482 -40.90 -12.48 4.12
CA ALA A 482 -40.12 -11.25 4.02
C ALA A 482 -40.02 -10.74 2.56
N THR A 483 -39.82 -11.65 1.60
CA THR A 483 -39.87 -11.31 0.17
C THR A 483 -41.25 -10.76 -0.23
N GLU A 484 -42.34 -11.38 0.22
CA GLU A 484 -43.70 -10.91 -0.09
C GLU A 484 -44.01 -9.56 0.57
N LEU A 485 -43.53 -9.31 1.78
CA LEU A 485 -43.64 -8.01 2.45
C LEU A 485 -42.96 -6.89 1.64
N LEU A 486 -41.76 -7.14 1.10
CA LEU A 486 -41.04 -6.17 0.29
C LEU A 486 -41.70 -5.95 -1.09
N LYS A 487 -42.26 -7.00 -1.71
CA LYS A 487 -43.07 -6.87 -2.93
C LYS A 487 -44.35 -6.07 -2.68
N GLU A 488 -45.03 -6.31 -1.55
CA GLU A 488 -46.19 -5.52 -1.11
C GLU A 488 -45.82 -4.06 -0.95
N PHE A 489 -44.70 -3.76 -0.31
CA PHE A 489 -44.21 -2.40 -0.16
C PHE A 489 -43.96 -1.72 -1.51
N ARG A 490 -43.25 -2.38 -2.44
CA ARG A 490 -43.07 -1.90 -3.82
C ARG A 490 -44.41 -1.62 -4.52
N ARG A 491 -45.39 -2.52 -4.38
CA ARG A 491 -46.73 -2.33 -4.95
C ARG A 491 -47.47 -1.13 -4.36
N ARG A 492 -47.29 -0.86 -3.06
CA ARG A 492 -47.87 0.34 -2.42
C ARG A 492 -47.24 1.62 -2.93
N VAL A 493 -45.92 1.65 -3.13
CA VAL A 493 -45.24 2.81 -3.74
C VAL A 493 -45.75 3.05 -5.16
N GLN A 494 -45.90 1.99 -5.96
CA GLN A 494 -46.52 2.06 -7.29
C GLN A 494 -47.98 2.57 -7.24
N THR A 495 -48.74 2.13 -6.25
CA THR A 495 -50.13 2.59 -6.04
C THR A 495 -50.18 4.07 -5.70
N VAL A 496 -49.26 4.57 -4.86
CA VAL A 496 -49.14 6.00 -4.57
C VAL A 496 -48.81 6.78 -5.84
N ALA A 497 -47.84 6.33 -6.64
CA ALA A 497 -47.51 6.98 -7.92
C ALA A 497 -48.74 7.06 -8.85
N SER A 498 -49.48 5.96 -8.99
CA SER A 498 -50.71 5.91 -9.78
C SER A 498 -51.80 6.85 -9.27
N GLN A 499 -52.10 6.82 -7.97
CA GLN A 499 -53.14 7.67 -7.35
C GLN A 499 -52.79 9.15 -7.48
N THR A 500 -51.55 9.52 -7.16
CA THR A 500 -51.05 10.89 -7.30
C THR A 500 -51.13 11.34 -8.74
N ALA A 501 -50.75 10.50 -9.71
CA ALA A 501 -50.83 10.86 -11.13
C ALA A 501 -52.27 11.10 -11.58
N THR A 502 -53.20 10.22 -11.19
CA THR A 502 -54.62 10.39 -11.49
C THR A 502 -55.20 11.66 -10.85
N GLU A 503 -54.81 11.98 -9.61
CA GLU A 503 -55.22 13.21 -8.93
C GLU A 503 -54.63 14.46 -9.59
N ALA A 504 -53.34 14.46 -9.91
CA ALA A 504 -52.66 15.54 -10.62
C ALA A 504 -53.30 15.79 -11.99
N LEU A 505 -53.66 14.73 -12.71
CA LEU A 505 -54.31 14.81 -14.02
C LEU A 505 -55.74 15.36 -13.88
N LYS A 506 -56.49 14.96 -12.85
CA LYS A 506 -57.81 15.53 -12.53
C LYS A 506 -57.70 17.01 -12.18
N GLN A 507 -56.70 17.42 -11.42
CA GLN A 507 -56.46 18.83 -11.09
C GLN A 507 -56.06 19.64 -12.33
N ALA A 508 -55.21 19.09 -13.20
CA ALA A 508 -54.83 19.73 -14.46
C ALA A 508 -56.02 19.89 -15.42
N LYS A 509 -56.89 18.88 -15.52
CA LYS A 509 -58.13 18.92 -16.33
C LYS A 509 -59.22 19.81 -15.69
N GLY A 510 -59.34 19.78 -14.37
CA GLY A 510 -60.33 20.51 -13.59
C GLY A 510 -60.01 22.00 -13.44
N GLY A 511 -58.73 22.36 -13.30
CA GLY A 511 -58.28 23.75 -13.30
C GLY A 511 -58.40 24.44 -14.66
N PHE A 512 -58.45 23.67 -15.75
CA PHE A 512 -58.67 24.19 -17.10
C PHE A 512 -60.15 24.50 -17.40
N MET A 513 -61.09 23.78 -16.78
CA MET A 513 -62.53 24.03 -16.93
C MET A 513 -62.97 25.37 -16.30
N ASP A 514 -62.27 25.87 -15.28
CA ASP A 514 -62.56 27.17 -14.66
C ASP A 514 -61.85 28.36 -15.34
N GLN A 515 -60.91 28.13 -16.26
CA GLN A 515 -60.14 29.22 -16.91
C GLN A 515 -60.47 29.54 -18.37
N LEU A 516 -61.29 28.76 -19.09
CA LEU A 516 -61.69 29.13 -20.44
C LEU A 516 -63.12 28.71 -20.81
N LEU A 517 -64.03 29.67 -20.66
CA LEU A 517 -64.99 29.97 -21.72
C LEU A 517 -64.25 30.06 -23.07
N GLY A 518 -64.18 28.93 -23.78
CA GLY A 518 -63.90 28.87 -25.21
C GLY A 518 -62.45 28.57 -25.61
N GLY A 519 -62.15 27.28 -25.79
CA GLY A 519 -60.97 26.82 -26.57
C GLY A 519 -60.11 25.83 -25.81
N GLY A 520 -60.56 24.57 -25.68
CA GLY A 520 -59.72 23.49 -25.18
C GLY A 520 -58.60 23.13 -26.17
N PRO A 521 -57.37 22.82 -25.70
CA PRO A 521 -56.37 22.21 -26.55
C PRO A 521 -56.82 20.78 -26.92
N PRO A 522 -56.69 20.35 -28.18
CA PRO A 522 -57.02 19.01 -28.63
C PRO A 522 -55.83 18.10 -28.34
N GLY A 523 -55.72 17.63 -27.10
CA GLY A 523 -54.76 16.61 -26.73
C GLY A 523 -55.28 15.82 -25.54
N GLU A 524 -55.72 14.59 -25.76
CA GLU A 524 -56.04 13.68 -24.65
C GLU A 524 -54.74 13.34 -23.92
N VAL A 525 -54.46 14.05 -22.82
CA VAL A 525 -53.41 13.64 -21.89
C VAL A 525 -53.86 12.31 -21.26
N ARG A 526 -53.18 11.24 -21.69
CA ARG A 526 -53.31 9.86 -21.19
C ARG A 526 -52.77 9.79 -19.76
N ASP A 527 -53.42 8.96 -18.94
CA ASP A 527 -52.94 8.64 -17.59
C ASP A 527 -51.59 7.89 -17.63
N LEU A 528 -50.88 7.79 -16.51
CA LEU A 528 -49.67 6.95 -16.47
C LEU A 528 -50.07 5.48 -16.69
N THR A 529 -49.27 4.73 -17.47
CA THR A 529 -49.45 3.28 -17.55
C THR A 529 -48.94 2.59 -16.29
N ASP A 530 -49.37 1.35 -16.07
CA ASP A 530 -48.89 0.53 -14.96
C ASP A 530 -47.36 0.37 -14.99
N ASP A 531 -46.77 0.24 -16.19
CA ASP A 531 -45.31 0.17 -16.41
C ASP A 531 -44.60 1.48 -16.03
N GLU A 532 -45.18 2.63 -16.35
CA GLU A 532 -44.64 3.94 -15.97
C GLU A 532 -44.71 4.14 -14.44
N CYS A 533 -45.82 3.71 -13.82
CA CYS A 533 -45.95 3.74 -12.36
C CYS A 533 -44.95 2.78 -11.68
N ALA A 534 -44.69 1.62 -12.28
CA ALA A 534 -43.70 0.67 -11.78
C ALA A 534 -42.28 1.27 -11.86
N ALA A 535 -41.94 1.91 -12.98
CA ALA A 535 -40.65 2.59 -13.14
C ALA A 535 -40.46 3.73 -12.12
N ILE A 536 -41.49 4.53 -11.86
CA ILE A 536 -41.46 5.57 -10.81
C ILE A 536 -41.27 4.95 -9.42
N ALA A 537 -41.94 3.83 -9.13
CA ALA A 537 -41.79 3.14 -7.86
C ALA A 537 -40.37 2.59 -7.68
N ASP A 538 -39.79 1.98 -8.71
CA ASP A 538 -38.43 1.45 -8.69
C ASP A 538 -37.39 2.56 -8.51
N TRP A 539 -37.59 3.69 -9.21
CA TRP A 539 -36.78 4.89 -9.02
C TRP A 539 -36.88 5.41 -7.58
N ALA A 540 -38.09 5.53 -7.03
CA ALA A 540 -38.31 6.03 -5.68
C ALA A 540 -37.76 5.09 -4.60
N LEU A 541 -37.81 3.76 -4.81
CA LEU A 541 -37.20 2.77 -3.93
C LEU A 541 -35.67 2.87 -3.92
N ARG A 542 -35.06 3.03 -5.10
CA ARG A 542 -33.60 3.21 -5.23
C ARG A 542 -33.12 4.51 -4.60
N GLN A 543 -33.78 5.63 -4.90
CA GLN A 543 -33.41 6.95 -4.39
C GLN A 543 -33.71 7.13 -2.90
N GLY A 544 -34.83 6.58 -2.43
CA GLY A 544 -35.21 6.60 -1.02
C GLY A 544 -34.52 5.53 -0.17
N GLN A 545 -33.61 4.73 -0.75
CA GLN A 545 -32.94 3.60 -0.08
C GLN A 545 -33.93 2.69 0.66
N TRP A 546 -35.11 2.47 0.07
CA TRP A 546 -36.20 1.69 0.64
C TRP A 546 -36.76 2.19 1.99
N GLN A 547 -36.50 3.45 2.38
CA GLN A 547 -37.12 4.07 3.54
C GLN A 547 -38.58 4.43 3.23
N PRO A 548 -39.59 3.93 3.97
CA PRO A 548 -41.00 4.10 3.62
C PRO A 548 -41.41 5.55 3.37
N HIS A 549 -41.02 6.46 4.28
CA HIS A 549 -41.40 7.88 4.19
C HIS A 549 -40.85 8.54 2.92
N ASP A 550 -39.56 8.31 2.65
CA ASP A 550 -38.87 8.94 1.53
C ASP A 550 -39.33 8.35 0.19
N CYS A 551 -39.49 7.04 0.11
CA CYS A 551 -39.99 6.37 -1.10
C CYS A 551 -41.39 6.85 -1.49
N PHE A 552 -42.32 6.99 -0.53
CA PHE A 552 -43.66 7.50 -0.85
C PHE A 552 -43.62 8.96 -1.31
N GLN A 553 -42.86 9.83 -0.62
CA GLN A 553 -42.74 11.23 -1.03
C GLN A 553 -42.05 11.41 -2.38
N LEU A 554 -41.03 10.61 -2.68
CA LEU A 554 -40.31 10.64 -3.94
C LEU A 554 -41.21 10.15 -5.09
N ALA A 555 -41.95 9.07 -4.87
CA ALA A 555 -42.92 8.56 -5.84
C ALA A 555 -44.03 9.60 -6.13
N GLU A 556 -44.59 10.22 -5.09
CA GLU A 556 -45.60 11.29 -5.23
C GLU A 556 -45.04 12.50 -6.01
N ARG A 557 -43.84 12.98 -5.63
CA ARG A 557 -43.19 14.11 -6.31
C ARG A 557 -42.90 13.81 -7.77
N MET A 558 -42.39 12.62 -8.07
CA MET A 558 -42.04 12.22 -9.43
C MET A 558 -43.28 11.97 -10.30
N ALA A 559 -44.33 11.36 -9.76
CA ALA A 559 -45.61 11.19 -10.45
C ALA A 559 -46.26 12.53 -10.81
N ASN A 560 -46.35 13.46 -9.84
CA ASN A 560 -46.83 14.83 -10.08
C ASN A 560 -46.01 15.53 -11.17
N ARG A 561 -44.68 15.38 -11.12
CA ARG A 561 -43.75 15.96 -12.07
C ARG A 561 -43.95 15.41 -13.48
N PHE A 562 -44.06 14.09 -13.62
CA PHE A 562 -44.32 13.41 -14.90
C PHE A 562 -45.63 13.88 -15.53
N VAL A 563 -46.73 13.93 -14.75
CA VAL A 563 -48.02 14.40 -15.25
C VAL A 563 -47.95 15.87 -15.67
N ARG A 564 -47.31 16.73 -14.87
CA ARG A 564 -47.15 18.15 -15.20
C ARG A 564 -46.38 18.35 -16.50
N VAL A 565 -45.25 17.65 -16.68
CA VAL A 565 -44.47 17.69 -17.92
C VAL A 565 -45.31 17.20 -19.10
N ARG A 566 -46.05 16.10 -18.95
CA ARG A 566 -46.90 15.55 -20.01
C ARG A 566 -48.03 16.49 -20.40
N CYS A 567 -48.66 17.18 -19.45
CA CYS A 567 -49.61 18.24 -19.72
C CYS A 567 -48.96 19.41 -20.48
N GLU A 568 -47.81 19.91 -20.00
CA GLU A 568 -47.09 21.02 -20.66
C GLU A 568 -46.59 20.66 -22.07
N LEU A 569 -46.24 19.38 -22.32
CA LEU A 569 -45.84 18.87 -23.63
C LEU A 569 -47.03 18.61 -24.56
N SER A 570 -48.20 18.23 -24.03
CA SER A 570 -49.40 18.05 -24.85
C SER A 570 -49.85 19.34 -25.54
N ASP A 571 -49.51 20.50 -24.97
CA ASP A 571 -49.71 21.83 -25.57
C ASP A 571 -48.71 22.15 -26.70
N VAL A 572 -47.67 21.32 -26.88
CA VAL A 572 -46.55 21.47 -27.82
C VAL A 572 -46.55 20.23 -28.75
N MET A 573 -47.53 20.14 -29.65
CA MET A 573 -47.63 19.00 -30.58
C MET A 573 -46.42 18.88 -31.51
N THR A 574 -45.47 17.98 -31.20
CA THR A 574 -44.56 17.31 -32.14
C THR A 574 -44.14 15.92 -31.60
N PRO A 575 -43.77 14.96 -32.48
CA PRO A 575 -43.35 13.60 -32.11
C PRO A 575 -42.05 13.52 -31.26
N ASP A 576 -41.40 14.65 -30.97
CA ASP A 576 -40.20 14.72 -30.13
C ASP A 576 -40.52 14.79 -28.61
N ALA A 577 -41.80 14.88 -28.23
CA ALA A 577 -42.23 14.93 -26.82
C ALA A 577 -41.91 13.63 -26.06
N ASP A 578 -41.97 12.46 -26.72
CA ASP A 578 -41.65 11.17 -26.12
C ASP A 578 -40.16 11.03 -25.77
N VAL A 579 -39.27 11.74 -26.50
CA VAL A 579 -37.82 11.77 -26.26
C VAL A 579 -37.46 12.57 -25.01
N VAL A 580 -38.23 13.64 -24.71
CA VAL A 580 -38.07 14.46 -23.50
C VAL A 580 -38.54 13.70 -22.26
N ILE A 581 -39.62 12.92 -22.39
CA ILE A 581 -40.15 12.08 -21.31
C ILE A 581 -39.20 10.92 -20.99
N THR A 582 -38.56 10.31 -22.00
CA THR A 582 -37.52 9.27 -21.78
C THR A 582 -36.18 9.81 -21.28
N SER A 583 -35.87 11.11 -21.47
CA SER A 583 -34.64 11.72 -20.94
C SER A 583 -34.77 12.25 -19.50
N LEU A 584 -35.99 12.32 -18.96
CA LEU A 584 -36.24 12.57 -17.53
C LEU A 584 -35.80 11.42 -16.62
N ASP A 585 -35.62 10.21 -17.16
CA ASP A 585 -35.10 9.05 -16.43
C ASP A 585 -33.62 9.17 -16.05
N LEU A 586 -32.87 10.09 -16.68
CA LEU A 586 -31.40 10.09 -16.57
C LEU A 586 -30.81 11.22 -15.73
N HIS A 587 -31.41 12.42 -15.63
CA HIS A 587 -30.77 13.57 -14.95
C HIS A 587 -31.73 14.37 -14.07
N ASP A 588 -31.17 14.95 -13.00
CA ASP A 588 -31.68 16.01 -12.11
C ASP A 588 -32.02 17.32 -12.87
N MET A 589 -32.68 17.22 -14.02
CA MET A 589 -33.02 18.37 -14.84
C MET A 589 -34.09 19.21 -14.15
N ASP A 590 -33.91 20.52 -14.11
CA ASP A 590 -34.96 21.44 -13.70
C ASP A 590 -36.05 21.48 -14.81
N VAL A 591 -37.25 21.00 -14.48
CA VAL A 591 -38.41 20.98 -15.39
C VAL A 591 -38.73 22.38 -15.90
N ALA A 592 -38.52 23.40 -15.06
CA ALA A 592 -38.73 24.77 -15.48
C ALA A 592 -37.77 25.17 -16.61
N ALA A 593 -36.51 24.71 -16.57
CA ALA A 593 -35.51 24.98 -17.60
C ALA A 593 -35.80 24.20 -18.89
N ALA A 594 -36.15 22.92 -18.79
CA ALA A 594 -36.48 22.08 -19.95
C ALA A 594 -37.74 22.59 -20.69
N CYS A 595 -38.80 22.91 -19.94
CA CYS A 595 -40.00 23.51 -20.50
C CYS A 595 -39.75 24.93 -21.01
N ALA A 596 -38.85 25.71 -20.39
CA ALA A 596 -38.46 27.02 -20.91
C ALA A 596 -37.70 26.93 -22.24
N ASP A 597 -36.83 25.93 -22.40
CA ASP A 597 -36.10 25.70 -23.66
C ASP A 597 -37.01 25.19 -24.78
N LEU A 598 -37.96 24.31 -24.48
CA LEU A 598 -39.00 23.90 -25.43
C LEU A 598 -39.92 25.07 -25.82
N ARG A 599 -40.32 25.92 -24.86
CA ARG A 599 -41.04 27.17 -25.14
C ARG A 599 -40.22 28.14 -26.00
N LYS A 600 -38.91 28.25 -25.77
CA LYS A 600 -37.98 29.05 -26.61
C LYS A 600 -37.85 28.49 -28.02
N GLN A 601 -37.75 27.18 -28.19
CA GLN A 601 -37.73 26.55 -29.51
C GLN A 601 -39.05 26.76 -30.27
N ARG A 602 -40.19 26.68 -29.58
CA ARG A 602 -41.51 27.02 -30.15
C ARG A 602 -41.61 28.50 -30.54
N GLN A 603 -41.10 29.42 -29.73
CA GLN A 603 -41.01 30.83 -30.10
C GLN A 603 -40.19 31.03 -31.37
N ARG A 604 -39.04 30.36 -31.49
CA ARG A 604 -38.21 30.40 -32.71
C ARG A 604 -38.91 29.82 -33.95
N LEU A 605 -39.73 28.78 -33.78
CA LEU A 605 -40.52 28.18 -34.86
C LEU A 605 -41.72 29.06 -35.26
N ASN A 606 -42.35 29.73 -34.29
CA ASN A 606 -43.49 30.63 -34.52
C ASN A 606 -43.08 32.03 -35.02
N GLU A 607 -41.84 32.45 -34.78
CA GLU A 607 -41.27 33.71 -35.28
C GLU A 607 -40.74 33.61 -36.72
N ALA A 608 -40.80 32.44 -37.37
CA ALA A 608 -40.51 32.32 -38.79
C ALA A 608 -41.76 32.69 -39.64
N PRO A 609 -41.78 33.83 -40.35
CA PRO A 609 -42.95 34.20 -41.14
C PRO A 609 -43.02 33.39 -42.44
N PHE A 610 -44.08 32.60 -42.59
CA PHE A 610 -44.55 32.08 -43.87
C PHE A 610 -44.93 33.26 -44.78
N ARG A 611 -44.07 33.63 -45.73
CA ARG A 611 -44.46 34.42 -46.91
C ARG A 611 -44.40 33.53 -48.16
N SER A 612 -45.58 33.26 -48.72
CA SER A 612 -45.80 32.69 -50.04
C SER A 612 -46.27 33.80 -50.99
N SER A 613 -45.39 34.26 -51.90
CA SER A 613 -45.70 34.49 -53.32
C SER A 613 -44.44 34.90 -54.11
N SER A 614 -43.91 33.91 -54.85
CA SER A 614 -43.57 33.94 -56.28
C SER A 614 -42.75 35.09 -56.92
N PHE A 615 -41.73 34.63 -57.67
CA PHE A 615 -40.98 35.22 -58.79
C PHE A 615 -39.63 35.96 -58.52
N THR A 616 -38.57 35.17 -58.75
CA THR A 616 -37.36 35.50 -59.53
C THR A 616 -36.57 36.75 -59.17
N SER A 617 -35.43 36.54 -58.50
CA SER A 617 -34.06 36.75 -59.04
C SER A 617 -33.05 37.04 -57.92
N GLN A 618 -32.71 36.05 -57.08
CA GLN A 618 -31.48 36.12 -56.26
C GLN A 618 -31.00 34.82 -55.57
N GLN A 619 -31.39 33.63 -56.03
CA GLN A 619 -30.85 32.36 -55.51
C GLN A 619 -30.24 31.45 -56.57
N GLN A 620 -29.80 32.05 -57.68
CA GLN A 620 -28.95 31.40 -58.69
C GLN A 620 -27.44 31.55 -58.37
N GLN A 621 -27.06 31.76 -57.10
CA GLN A 621 -25.65 31.91 -56.71
C GLN A 621 -25.19 31.11 -55.49
N GLN A 622 -26.01 30.22 -54.92
CA GLN A 622 -25.53 29.32 -53.84
C GLN A 622 -25.90 27.84 -53.98
N GLN A 623 -26.51 27.44 -55.11
CA GLN A 623 -26.78 26.03 -55.44
C GLN A 623 -26.15 25.56 -56.77
N GLN A 624 -25.15 26.27 -57.27
CA GLN A 624 -23.92 25.63 -57.76
C GLN A 624 -22.97 25.54 -56.56
N GLN A 625 -23.26 24.74 -55.54
CA GLN A 625 -22.65 23.42 -55.37
C GLN A 625 -23.49 22.59 -54.37
N ARG A 626 -24.72 22.24 -54.72
CA ARG A 626 -25.23 20.89 -54.43
C ARG A 626 -25.19 20.21 -55.78
N SER A 627 -24.33 19.24 -56.01
CA SER A 627 -24.65 17.83 -55.79
C SER A 627 -23.57 17.09 -56.58
N SER A 628 -22.97 16.04 -56.04
CA SER A 628 -23.28 14.65 -56.39
C SER A 628 -22.23 13.85 -55.61
N SER A 629 -22.45 12.68 -55.03
CA SER A 629 -23.53 11.71 -55.17
C SER A 629 -23.21 10.63 -54.15
N SER A 630 -24.26 9.92 -53.75
CA SER A 630 -24.24 8.79 -52.86
C SER A 630 -23.34 7.63 -53.30
N SER A 631 -22.93 6.89 -52.28
CA SER A 631 -22.87 5.42 -52.18
C SER A 631 -21.61 4.66 -52.63
N LEU A 632 -21.17 3.85 -51.66
CA LEU A 632 -20.60 2.50 -51.74
C LEU A 632 -19.07 2.31 -51.69
N ALA A 633 -18.70 1.66 -50.57
CA ALA A 633 -17.86 0.48 -50.47
C ALA A 633 -16.36 0.64 -50.17
N ALA A 634 -16.04 0.04 -49.01
CA ALA A 634 -14.95 -0.90 -48.77
C ALA A 634 -13.55 -0.40 -48.37
N SER A 635 -13.14 -0.97 -47.24
CA SER A 635 -11.81 -1.48 -46.89
C SER A 635 -10.67 -0.49 -46.67
N GLY A 636 -10.17 -0.53 -45.43
CA GLY A 636 -8.81 -1.03 -45.21
C GLY A 636 -7.81 -0.01 -44.67
N ALA A 637 -7.20 -0.42 -43.55
CA ALA A 637 -5.90 -0.02 -43.01
C ALA A 637 -5.78 1.37 -42.35
N GLY A 638 -5.44 1.34 -41.05
CA GLY A 638 -4.77 2.45 -40.35
C GLY A 638 -3.33 2.65 -40.85
N PRO A 639 -2.41 3.33 -40.10
CA PRO A 639 -2.52 3.67 -38.68
C PRO A 639 -1.95 5.07 -38.28
N LYS A 640 -2.25 5.46 -37.03
CA LYS A 640 -1.34 6.09 -36.04
C LYS A 640 -0.87 7.57 -36.23
N PRO A 641 -0.33 8.21 -35.16
CA PRO A 641 -1.00 9.33 -34.52
C PRO A 641 -0.12 10.58 -34.37
N GLY A 642 -0.69 11.67 -33.86
CA GLY A 642 0.11 12.80 -33.39
C GLY A 642 -0.74 13.89 -32.76
N ALA A 643 -0.58 14.03 -31.44
CA ALA A 643 -0.31 15.27 -30.72
C ALA A 643 -1.34 16.41 -30.89
N SER A 644 -1.96 16.93 -29.84
CA SER A 644 -1.24 17.65 -28.78
C SER A 644 -2.25 18.29 -27.82
N GLN A 645 -1.80 18.45 -26.56
CA GLN A 645 -2.10 19.57 -25.63
C GLN A 645 -3.54 19.76 -25.13
N ALA A 646 -3.81 20.27 -23.92
CA ALA A 646 -3.09 20.49 -22.67
C ALA A 646 -4.14 21.07 -21.68
N GLU A 647 -3.83 21.00 -20.39
CA GLU A 647 -4.27 21.89 -19.29
C GLU A 647 -5.71 21.85 -18.73
N SER A 648 -5.82 21.39 -17.48
CA SER A 648 -6.29 22.18 -16.31
C SER A 648 -6.37 21.24 -15.09
N GLN A 649 -5.44 21.32 -14.13
CA GLN A 649 -5.53 22.06 -12.85
C GLN A 649 -6.88 21.97 -12.11
N ALA A 650 -6.93 21.06 -11.13
CA ALA A 650 -7.65 21.14 -9.86
C ALA A 650 -6.93 20.13 -8.93
N GLY A 651 -6.50 20.42 -7.71
CA GLY A 651 -7.09 21.28 -6.69
C GLY A 651 -7.24 20.39 -5.45
N ASP A 652 -6.21 20.40 -4.60
CA ASP A 652 -6.15 19.68 -3.33
C ASP A 652 -7.35 20.02 -2.42
N PHE A 653 -7.98 19.01 -1.85
CA PHE A 653 -8.81 19.15 -0.65
C PHE A 653 -8.52 17.98 0.31
N ASN A 654 -7.64 18.26 1.28
CA ASN A 654 -7.53 17.51 2.53
C ASN A 654 -8.77 17.80 3.39
N SER A 655 -9.38 16.76 3.93
CA SER A 655 -10.36 16.87 5.02
C SER A 655 -9.94 15.95 6.16
N ASP A 656 -9.23 16.54 7.12
CA ASP A 656 -9.16 16.07 8.49
C ASP A 656 -10.58 16.13 9.12
N CYS A 657 -11.07 14.99 9.59
CA CYS A 657 -12.20 14.94 10.52
C CYS A 657 -11.74 14.18 11.78
N SER A 658 -11.18 14.94 12.72
CA SER A 658 -11.20 14.59 14.14
C SER A 658 -12.51 15.10 14.74
N LEU A 659 -13.30 14.22 15.35
CA LEU A 659 -14.20 14.49 16.48
C LEU A 659 -14.97 13.22 16.88
N MET A 660 -14.41 12.48 17.83
CA MET A 660 -15.03 11.83 19.01
C MET A 660 -14.01 10.85 19.61
#